data_AF-R6DMC0-F1
#
_entry.id   AF-R6DMC0-F1
#
_cell.length_a   1.000
_cell.length_b   1.000
_cell.length_c   1.000
_cell.angle_alpha   90.00
_cell.angle_beta   90.00
_cell.angle_gamma   90.00
#
_symmetry.space_group_name_H-M   'P 1'
#
loop_
_entity.id
_entity.type
_entity.pdbx_description
1 polymer ?
#
loop_
_entity_poly.entity_id
_entity_poly.type
_entity_poly.pdbx_seq_one_letter_code
_entity_poly.pdbx_strand_id
1 'polypeptide(L)'
;MDLFNTAILVTAAAAVVLLVKLAFGNRITPRGHMLMWILVAASVLAVPLAEILPESDFSAKTYLPQSHNTTETVWVEPYENLDARGFGIEEQGNYYTVQKDHVSMQVPFTGRTVDSDFTATVSRAKIENCVWIAGAAAVLLLMLAGTVRQKRKLKALPCMDDANARAELDELKKLVGIRDVAKIQIRSGADSTFLTFMGGQYVIALEDGYTQEEHRRVLAHELTHLAHGDLIYNLISAFFLAAFWWNPVIWLAFRRFRRDMEVYCDYDAVRKTGDKKGYAETLVRAAAGTERFILGTTSFIGGEKEISARVKALAAFKKPKTWIAVLAVLALIAACASLITNPRTDAGLCQKYFSSLKADDVVYMYLYQKETEIIGIGEKEEIQKLLDLFGTLEKEDFAETADSADGEYTDTLALRLKNGEKLELRGDMGEGRGLYYIAKYTEESYEENGINGHWLTCPQMGSLLQEYYQTNLHMDLGASGGLMDEVYLHIRNTGRSEYNETLRYDDKYRVERYTGNTEISSRDGHARILYEDDASNWEMLEPIDSPDTEDEQNQYELKAGESAGQYISLRRDYGMLPTGIYRITKTFTQELASGAITKECSTIFQGEAYALSKEEWTELLAAPDGELSDEVVVNLDNKFHGYCPYDGFGGLNYNTNTMYCFFSSKYSSPEKLDFKKFLQYYPQFDAFLEWTPELKKKFEASEFWREYREQGITVDTSPAPVRLYKPEIINEGLEYYIGIGLDEIKANNTQEYWDSIYVKEIDRFVNFTSDAGGWTFEPERGTKKDGIVKLYGAPRKDGSRNVLTLKEKDGRYLIQSFVKE
;
A
#
# COMPACT_ATOMS: atom_id res chain seq x y z
N MET A 1 -31.36 7.87 -3.45
CA MET A 1 -30.71 9.04 -2.84
C MET A 1 -30.84 8.88 -1.34
N ASP A 2 -29.73 8.64 -0.65
CA ASP A 2 -29.77 8.38 0.78
C ASP A 2 -29.97 9.68 1.57
N LEU A 3 -31.22 9.91 1.97
CA LEU A 3 -31.62 11.09 2.74
C LEU A 3 -30.92 11.14 4.10
N PHE A 4 -30.53 9.98 4.65
CA PHE A 4 -29.85 9.87 5.94
C PHE A 4 -28.42 10.40 5.84
N ASN A 5 -27.64 9.91 4.88
CA ASN A 5 -26.27 10.39 4.63
C ASN A 5 -26.24 11.89 4.32
N THR A 6 -27.23 12.35 3.54
CA THR A 6 -27.44 13.76 3.23
C THR A 6 -27.69 14.59 4.48
N ALA A 7 -28.58 14.13 5.36
CA ALA A 7 -28.90 14.83 6.60
C ALA A 7 -27.69 14.93 7.53
N ILE A 8 -26.90 13.87 7.67
CA ILE A 8 -25.68 13.85 8.49
C ILE A 8 -24.67 14.88 7.96
N LEU A 9 -24.38 14.84 6.66
CA LEU A 9 -23.41 15.73 6.03
C LEU A 9 -23.79 17.21 6.21
N VAL A 10 -25.05 17.56 5.96
CA VAL A 10 -25.56 18.93 6.08
C VAL A 10 -25.58 19.38 7.55
N THR A 11 -25.87 18.46 8.48
CA THR A 11 -25.80 18.72 9.92
C THR A 11 -24.39 19.02 10.37
N ALA A 12 -23.42 18.21 9.94
CA ALA A 12 -22.00 18.40 10.26
C ALA A 12 -21.51 19.74 9.73
N ALA A 13 -21.82 20.08 8.47
CA ALA A 13 -21.48 21.38 7.88
C ALA A 13 -22.10 22.55 8.67
N ALA A 14 -23.38 22.46 9.04
CA ALA A 14 -24.07 23.49 9.82
C ALA A 14 -23.47 23.62 11.24
N ALA A 15 -23.15 22.50 11.89
CA ALA A 15 -22.53 22.49 13.21
C ALA A 15 -21.14 23.14 13.18
N VAL A 16 -20.31 22.82 12.18
CA VAL A 16 -19.00 23.44 11.98
C VAL A 16 -19.13 24.95 11.83
N VAL A 17 -20.04 25.42 10.97
CA VAL A 17 -20.29 26.87 10.80
C VAL A 17 -20.72 27.52 12.13
N LEU A 18 -21.61 26.89 12.88
CA LEU A 18 -22.07 27.41 14.18
C LEU A 18 -20.94 27.45 15.22
N LEU A 19 -20.09 26.42 15.30
CA LEU A 19 -18.96 26.34 16.23
C LEU A 19 -17.88 27.38 15.89
N VAL A 20 -17.53 27.54 14.62
CA VAL A 20 -16.59 28.57 14.16
C VAL A 20 -17.13 29.96 14.52
N LYS A 21 -18.42 30.20 14.29
CA LYS A 21 -19.06 31.48 14.67
C LYS A 21 -19.02 31.71 16.18
N LEU A 22 -19.20 30.67 16.99
CA LEU A 22 -19.11 30.75 18.44
C LEU A 22 -17.67 31.08 18.90
N ALA A 23 -16.67 30.42 18.31
CA ALA A 23 -15.26 30.58 18.67
C ALA A 23 -14.68 31.95 18.27
N PHE A 24 -15.00 32.43 17.06
CA PHE A 24 -14.41 33.66 16.53
C PHE A 24 -15.31 34.89 16.73
N GLY A 25 -16.61 34.73 16.96
CA GLY A 25 -17.55 35.80 17.31
C GLY A 25 -17.42 37.05 16.44
N ASN A 26 -17.09 38.18 17.09
CA ASN A 26 -16.97 39.50 16.46
C ASN A 26 -15.64 39.73 15.72
N ARG A 27 -14.75 38.73 15.64
CA ARG A 27 -13.48 38.83 14.89
C ARG A 27 -13.66 38.60 13.39
N ILE A 28 -14.81 38.04 12.98
CA ILE A 28 -15.17 37.82 11.57
C ILE A 28 -16.03 38.98 11.08
N THR A 29 -15.83 39.40 9.83
CA THR A 29 -16.65 40.46 9.23
C THR A 29 -18.10 40.01 9.01
N PRO A 30 -19.10 40.91 9.02
CA PRO A 30 -20.48 40.55 8.68
C PRO A 30 -20.59 39.83 7.33
N ARG A 31 -19.81 40.26 6.33
CA ARG A 31 -19.70 39.56 5.03
C ARG A 31 -19.10 38.15 5.17
N GLY A 32 -18.06 37.98 5.99
CA GLY A 32 -17.45 36.68 6.27
C GLY A 32 -18.42 35.73 6.99
N HIS A 33 -19.25 36.25 7.89
CA HIS A 33 -20.34 35.51 8.51
C HIS A 33 -21.33 34.98 7.48
N MET A 34 -21.66 35.77 6.45
CA MET A 34 -22.49 35.31 5.34
C MET A 34 -21.80 34.27 4.46
N LEU A 35 -20.51 34.47 4.13
CA LEU A 35 -19.75 33.56 3.27
C LEU A 35 -19.59 32.14 3.87
N MET A 36 -19.51 32.00 5.19
CA MET A 36 -19.41 30.67 5.83
C MET A 36 -20.60 29.77 5.53
N TRP A 37 -21.78 30.34 5.26
CA TRP A 37 -22.97 29.55 4.91
C TRP A 37 -22.89 28.88 3.54
N ILE A 38 -21.91 29.26 2.69
CA ILE A 38 -21.59 28.54 1.46
C ILE A 38 -21.21 27.09 1.76
N LEU A 39 -20.57 26.81 2.91
CA LEU A 39 -20.22 25.44 3.31
C LEU A 39 -21.46 24.53 3.40
N VAL A 40 -22.54 25.04 4.02
CA VAL A 40 -23.80 24.31 4.14
C VAL A 40 -24.45 24.15 2.77
N ALA A 41 -24.50 25.20 1.96
CA ALA A 41 -25.05 25.11 0.61
C ALA A 41 -24.29 24.11 -0.28
N ALA A 42 -22.96 24.13 -0.22
CA ALA A 42 -22.10 23.22 -0.97
C ALA A 42 -22.29 21.76 -0.53
N SER A 43 -22.44 21.50 0.78
CA SER A 43 -22.71 20.16 1.29
C SER A 43 -24.03 19.58 0.77
N VAL A 44 -25.06 20.39 0.58
CA VAL A 44 -26.34 19.95 -0.01
C VAL A 44 -26.19 19.65 -1.50
N LEU A 45 -25.44 20.50 -2.23
CA LEU A 45 -25.20 20.31 -3.66
C LEU A 45 -24.26 19.14 -3.97
N ALA A 46 -23.40 18.74 -3.03
CA ALA A 46 -22.48 17.63 -3.21
C ALA A 46 -23.19 16.28 -3.35
N VAL A 47 -24.37 16.11 -2.76
CA VAL A 47 -25.11 14.84 -2.78
C VAL A 47 -25.62 14.47 -4.19
N PRO A 48 -26.40 15.30 -4.90
CA PRO A 48 -26.84 14.97 -6.26
C PRO A 48 -25.70 14.91 -7.28
N LEU A 49 -24.52 15.43 -6.93
CA LEU A 49 -23.32 15.42 -7.77
C LEU A 49 -22.31 14.33 -7.36
N ALA A 50 -22.65 13.48 -6.38
CA ALA A 50 -21.71 12.53 -5.80
C ALA A 50 -21.00 11.67 -6.87
N GLU A 51 -21.71 11.19 -7.88
CA GLU A 51 -21.13 10.35 -8.95
C GLU A 51 -20.01 11.03 -9.77
N ILE A 52 -19.97 12.37 -9.82
CA ILE A 52 -19.00 13.14 -10.64
C ILE A 52 -17.90 13.75 -9.75
N LEU A 53 -18.06 13.69 -8.43
CA LEU A 53 -17.13 14.31 -7.50
C LEU A 53 -15.90 13.42 -7.25
N PRO A 54 -14.71 14.01 -7.15
CA PRO A 54 -13.49 13.25 -6.94
C PRO A 54 -13.46 12.59 -5.56
N GLU A 55 -12.84 11.41 -5.50
CA GLU A 55 -12.53 10.70 -4.27
C GLU A 55 -11.30 11.31 -3.59
N SER A 56 -11.25 11.26 -2.25
CA SER A 56 -10.11 11.77 -1.48
C SER A 56 -9.98 11.10 -0.12
N ASP A 57 -8.73 10.85 0.29
CA ASP A 57 -8.38 10.40 1.65
C ASP A 57 -8.74 11.45 2.73
N PHE A 58 -8.90 12.72 2.33
CA PHE A 58 -9.30 13.80 3.22
C PHE A 58 -10.83 14.01 3.26
N SER A 59 -11.61 13.11 2.66
CA SER A 59 -13.07 13.23 2.72
C SER A 59 -13.56 13.10 4.16
N ALA A 60 -14.26 14.12 4.63
CA ALA A 60 -14.91 14.09 5.94
C ALA A 60 -16.03 13.04 5.98
N LYS A 61 -16.56 12.60 4.82
CA LYS A 61 -17.57 11.55 4.73
C LYS A 61 -17.07 10.21 5.27
N THR A 62 -15.77 9.94 5.18
CA THR A 62 -15.12 8.75 5.76
C THR A 62 -15.31 8.65 7.27
N TYR A 63 -15.31 9.80 7.95
CA TYR A 63 -15.44 9.89 9.41
C TYR A 63 -16.85 10.31 9.86
N LEU A 64 -17.84 10.26 8.96
CA LEU A 64 -19.24 10.49 9.29
C LEU A 64 -20.00 9.18 9.10
N PRO A 65 -21.02 8.89 9.92
CA PRO A 65 -21.83 7.70 9.70
C PRO A 65 -22.41 7.69 8.29
N GLN A 66 -22.11 6.63 7.55
CA GLN A 66 -22.66 6.36 6.23
C GLN A 66 -23.57 5.13 6.34
N SER A 67 -24.77 5.26 5.80
CA SER A 67 -25.66 4.15 5.54
C SER A 67 -25.36 3.58 4.16
N HIS A 68 -25.32 2.26 4.09
CA HIS A 68 -25.04 1.47 2.92
C HIS A 68 -26.10 0.36 2.83
N ASN A 69 -26.48 0.01 1.60
CA ASN A 69 -27.48 -1.03 1.37
C ASN A 69 -26.76 -2.27 0.81
N THR A 70 -26.83 -3.38 1.52
CA THR A 70 -26.34 -4.68 1.07
C THR A 70 -27.53 -5.61 0.81
N THR A 71 -27.37 -6.47 -0.20
CA THR A 71 -28.34 -7.52 -0.50
C THR A 71 -27.69 -8.84 -0.13
N GLU A 72 -28.32 -9.61 0.75
CA GLU A 72 -27.84 -10.92 1.16
C GLU A 72 -28.88 -11.99 0.76
N THR A 73 -28.43 -13.13 0.27
CA THR A 73 -29.32 -14.26 -0.06
C THR A 73 -29.43 -15.21 1.13
N VAL A 74 -30.62 -15.33 1.70
CA VAL A 74 -30.90 -16.15 2.89
C VAL A 74 -31.76 -17.35 2.49
N TRP A 75 -31.32 -18.55 2.85
CA TRP A 75 -32.13 -19.77 2.70
C TRP A 75 -33.12 -19.88 3.86
N VAL A 76 -34.40 -20.13 3.57
CA VAL A 76 -35.44 -20.29 4.62
C VAL A 76 -36.27 -21.55 4.36
N GLU A 77 -36.60 -22.27 5.43
CA GLU A 77 -37.38 -23.51 5.35
C GLU A 77 -38.81 -23.27 4.82
N PRO A 78 -39.43 -24.23 4.09
CA PRO A 78 -40.66 -24.05 3.30
C PRO A 78 -41.95 -23.68 4.08
N TYR A 79 -41.89 -23.58 5.41
CA TYR A 79 -43.07 -23.40 6.28
C TYR A 79 -43.08 -22.06 7.04
N GLU A 80 -42.08 -21.18 6.89
CA GLU A 80 -42.13 -19.83 7.47
C GLU A 80 -42.76 -18.82 6.49
N ASN A 81 -43.90 -18.25 6.87
CA ASN A 81 -44.58 -17.23 6.08
C ASN A 81 -43.95 -15.84 6.32
N LEU A 82 -42.94 -15.49 5.51
CA LEU A 82 -42.11 -14.28 5.67
C LEU A 82 -42.82 -12.97 5.29
N ASP A 83 -43.94 -13.01 4.57
CA ASP A 83 -44.79 -11.83 4.32
C ASP A 83 -45.26 -11.18 5.63
N ALA A 84 -45.37 -11.96 6.72
CA ALA A 84 -45.71 -11.46 8.04
C ALA A 84 -44.59 -10.63 8.71
N ARG A 85 -43.34 -10.72 8.24
CA ARG A 85 -42.19 -9.98 8.79
C ARG A 85 -41.79 -8.75 7.97
N GLY A 86 -42.38 -8.53 6.80
CA GLY A 86 -42.29 -7.26 6.06
C GLY A 86 -41.02 -7.02 5.23
N PHE A 87 -40.22 -8.06 4.96
CA PHE A 87 -39.06 -7.96 4.08
C PHE A 87 -39.48 -7.64 2.63
N GLY A 88 -38.64 -6.90 1.89
CA GLY A 88 -38.82 -6.77 0.44
C GLY A 88 -38.38 -8.05 -0.23
N ILE A 89 -39.31 -8.82 -0.78
CA ILE A 89 -39.04 -10.17 -1.26
C ILE A 89 -39.20 -10.20 -2.79
N GLU A 90 -38.14 -10.60 -3.50
CA GLU A 90 -38.24 -11.18 -4.84
C GLU A 90 -38.05 -12.69 -4.72
N GLU A 91 -39.01 -13.47 -5.22
CA GLU A 91 -39.06 -14.92 -5.00
C GLU A 91 -38.24 -15.66 -6.07
N GLN A 92 -37.15 -16.32 -5.66
CA GLN A 92 -36.37 -17.25 -6.49
C GLN A 92 -36.26 -18.64 -5.80
N GLY A 93 -37.40 -19.26 -5.50
CA GLY A 93 -37.45 -20.57 -4.83
C GLY A 93 -37.22 -20.48 -3.31
N ASN A 94 -36.47 -21.41 -2.72
CA ASN A 94 -36.21 -21.47 -1.26
C ASN A 94 -35.14 -20.47 -0.77
N TYR A 95 -34.63 -19.61 -1.66
CA TYR A 95 -33.67 -18.56 -1.35
C TYR A 95 -34.37 -17.20 -1.46
N TYR A 96 -34.23 -16.38 -0.43
CA TYR A 96 -34.84 -15.06 -0.31
C TYR A 96 -33.74 -13.99 -0.31
N THR A 97 -33.82 -13.00 -1.18
CA THR A 97 -32.97 -11.80 -1.11
C THR A 97 -33.47 -10.89 0.00
N VAL A 98 -32.65 -10.69 1.03
CA VAL A 98 -32.92 -9.79 2.14
C VAL A 98 -32.07 -8.54 1.97
N GLN A 99 -32.73 -7.38 1.84
CA GLN A 99 -32.04 -6.10 1.94
C GLN A 99 -31.70 -5.81 3.41
N LYS A 100 -30.40 -5.71 3.70
CA LYS A 100 -29.88 -5.21 4.98
C LYS A 100 -29.34 -3.81 4.75
N ASP A 101 -29.75 -2.89 5.60
CA ASP A 101 -29.12 -1.58 5.66
C ASP A 101 -28.10 -1.65 6.80
N HIS A 102 -26.87 -1.25 6.53
CA HIS A 102 -25.81 -1.19 7.53
C HIS A 102 -25.28 0.24 7.64
N VAL A 103 -25.00 0.68 8.86
CA VAL A 103 -24.37 1.99 9.10
C VAL A 103 -22.96 1.76 9.60
N SER A 104 -21.99 2.35 8.91
CA SER A 104 -20.58 2.26 9.24
C SER A 104 -19.97 3.65 9.40
N MET A 105 -18.92 3.75 10.23
CA MET A 105 -18.11 4.95 10.40
C MET A 105 -16.68 4.56 10.78
N GLN A 106 -15.69 5.18 10.13
CA GLN A 106 -14.31 5.03 10.57
C GLN A 106 -14.00 5.95 11.75
N VAL A 107 -13.32 5.41 12.75
CA VAL A 107 -12.84 6.16 13.91
C VAL A 107 -11.51 6.84 13.58
N PRO A 108 -11.45 8.18 13.60
CA PRO A 108 -10.24 8.93 13.24
C PRO A 108 -9.01 8.45 14.01
N PHE A 109 -7.88 8.31 13.30
CA PHE A 109 -6.55 7.99 13.86
C PHE A 109 -6.42 6.61 14.54
N THR A 110 -7.39 5.70 14.35
CA THR A 110 -7.34 4.36 14.97
C THR A 110 -7.41 3.21 13.99
N GLY A 111 -7.68 3.47 12.70
CA GLY A 111 -7.88 2.44 11.67
C GLY A 111 -9.12 1.56 11.88
N ARG A 112 -9.91 1.80 12.93
CA ARG A 112 -11.07 0.97 13.29
C ARG A 112 -12.33 1.49 12.61
N THR A 113 -13.09 0.58 12.00
CA THR A 113 -14.46 0.82 11.55
C THR A 113 -15.43 0.36 12.64
N VAL A 114 -16.43 1.19 12.94
CA VAL A 114 -17.56 0.81 13.79
C VAL A 114 -18.77 0.67 12.89
N ASP A 115 -19.37 -0.51 12.89
CA ASP A 115 -20.48 -0.92 12.06
C ASP A 115 -21.66 -1.42 12.91
N SER A 116 -22.86 -1.27 12.36
CA SER A 116 -24.09 -1.82 12.95
C SER A 116 -25.07 -2.16 11.84
N ASP A 117 -25.54 -3.40 11.85
CA ASP A 117 -26.55 -3.88 10.94
C ASP A 117 -27.96 -3.63 11.46
N PHE A 118 -28.88 -3.29 10.56
CA PHE A 118 -30.31 -3.32 10.86
C PHE A 118 -31.13 -3.77 9.65
N THR A 119 -32.11 -4.63 9.91
CA THR A 119 -33.02 -5.11 8.88
C THR A 119 -34.01 -4.01 8.48
N ALA A 120 -33.92 -3.54 7.24
CA ALA A 120 -34.87 -2.60 6.67
C ALA A 120 -36.01 -3.36 5.98
N THR A 121 -37.22 -3.23 6.50
CA THR A 121 -38.42 -3.73 5.84
C THR A 121 -38.87 -2.73 4.77
N VAL A 122 -39.30 -3.19 3.59
CA VAL A 122 -39.76 -2.30 2.49
C VAL A 122 -40.96 -1.44 2.92
N SER A 123 -41.75 -1.94 3.87
CA SER A 123 -42.84 -1.18 4.50
C SER A 123 -42.33 0.01 5.33
N ARG A 124 -41.21 -0.13 6.04
CA ARG A 124 -40.61 0.93 6.86
C ARG A 124 -40.06 2.07 6.00
N ALA A 125 -39.30 1.76 4.95
CA ALA A 125 -38.75 2.77 4.04
C ALA A 125 -39.85 3.61 3.36
N LYS A 126 -40.99 2.99 2.99
CA LYS A 126 -42.16 3.71 2.46
C LYS A 126 -42.78 4.64 3.49
N ILE A 127 -42.95 4.20 4.73
CA ILE A 127 -43.50 5.02 5.82
C ILE A 127 -42.58 6.21 6.11
N GLU A 128 -41.28 6.00 6.21
CA GLU A 128 -40.29 7.05 6.46
C GLU A 128 -40.33 8.13 5.37
N ASN A 129 -40.36 7.73 4.09
CA ASN A 129 -40.51 8.65 2.97
C ASN A 129 -41.84 9.42 3.01
N CYS A 130 -42.96 8.76 3.33
CA CYS A 130 -44.26 9.43 3.46
C CYS A 130 -44.27 10.45 4.60
N VAL A 131 -43.72 10.11 5.77
CA VAL A 131 -43.59 11.01 6.92
C VAL A 131 -42.68 12.19 6.57
N TRP A 132 -41.58 11.94 5.87
CA TRP A 132 -40.67 12.98 5.39
C TRP A 132 -41.39 13.98 4.48
N ILE A 133 -42.05 13.52 3.42
CA ILE A 133 -42.78 14.37 2.46
C ILE A 133 -43.89 15.14 3.18
N ALA A 134 -44.67 14.48 4.05
CA ALA A 134 -45.76 15.11 4.77
C ALA A 134 -45.26 16.25 5.67
N GLY A 135 -44.17 16.04 6.40
CA GLY A 135 -43.58 17.07 7.25
C GLY A 135 -42.99 18.24 6.44
N ALA A 136 -42.27 17.96 5.35
CA ALA A 136 -41.74 18.99 4.46
C ALA A 136 -42.87 19.84 3.84
N ALA A 137 -43.94 19.19 3.36
CA ALA A 137 -45.11 19.85 2.83
C ALA A 137 -45.83 20.70 3.88
N ALA A 138 -45.98 20.19 5.11
CA ALA A 138 -46.61 20.93 6.20
C ALA A 138 -45.84 22.23 6.53
N VAL A 139 -44.50 22.16 6.65
CA VAL A 139 -43.67 23.34 6.90
C VAL A 139 -43.75 24.36 5.76
N LEU A 140 -43.68 23.90 4.50
CA LEU A 140 -43.82 24.78 3.34
C LEU A 140 -45.21 25.45 3.27
N LEU A 141 -46.29 24.70 3.53
CA LEU A 141 -47.65 25.24 3.56
C LEU A 141 -47.82 26.29 4.66
N LEU A 142 -47.24 26.06 5.85
CA LEU A 142 -47.25 27.04 6.94
C LEU A 142 -46.51 28.33 6.54
N MET A 143 -45.34 28.23 5.91
CA MET A 143 -44.57 29.38 5.40
C MET A 143 -45.34 30.13 4.29
N LEU A 144 -45.96 29.41 3.38
CA LEU A 144 -46.74 29.98 2.28
C LEU A 144 -47.99 30.68 2.80
N ALA A 145 -48.70 30.08 3.76
CA ALA A 145 -49.88 30.69 4.39
C ALA A 145 -49.52 32.00 5.12
N GLY A 146 -48.38 32.03 5.83
CA GLY A 146 -47.83 33.24 6.44
C GLY A 146 -47.56 34.34 5.42
N THR A 147 -46.86 34.00 4.35
CA THR A 147 -46.54 34.89 3.23
C THR A 147 -47.79 35.44 2.55
N VAL A 148 -48.78 34.60 2.27
CA VAL A 148 -50.04 35.01 1.64
C VAL A 148 -50.83 35.93 2.56
N ARG A 149 -50.92 35.62 3.86
CA ARG A 149 -51.59 36.47 4.85
C ARG A 149 -50.93 37.85 4.93
N GLN A 150 -49.60 37.91 4.93
CA GLN A 150 -48.85 39.17 4.94
C GLN A 150 -49.06 39.95 3.63
N LYS A 151 -48.98 39.32 2.46
CA LYS A 151 -49.23 39.99 1.16
C LYS A 151 -50.66 40.51 1.05
N ARG A 152 -51.66 39.80 1.59
CA ARG A 152 -53.05 40.28 1.66
C ARG A 152 -53.18 41.55 2.51
N LYS A 153 -52.55 41.59 3.70
CA LYS A 153 -52.49 42.79 4.53
C LYS A 153 -51.80 43.95 3.81
N LEU A 154 -50.65 43.68 3.19
CA LEU A 154 -49.87 44.70 2.48
C LEU A 154 -50.61 45.31 1.28
N LYS A 155 -51.40 44.51 0.55
CA LYS A 155 -52.21 44.99 -0.57
C LYS A 155 -53.26 46.01 -0.14
N ALA A 156 -53.73 45.95 1.11
CA ALA A 156 -54.72 46.87 1.67
C ALA A 156 -54.13 48.22 2.12
N LEU A 157 -52.80 48.35 2.21
CA LEU A 157 -52.13 49.59 2.62
C LEU A 157 -52.01 50.61 1.49
N PRO A 158 -52.07 51.92 1.78
CA PRO A 158 -51.91 52.97 0.77
C PRO A 158 -50.51 52.97 0.16
N CYS A 159 -50.42 53.35 -1.12
CA CYS A 159 -49.14 53.56 -1.79
C CYS A 159 -48.64 54.98 -1.52
N MET A 160 -47.37 55.12 -1.17
CA MET A 160 -46.67 56.39 -1.21
C MET A 160 -46.12 56.59 -2.62
N ASP A 161 -46.58 57.62 -3.31
CA ASP A 161 -46.25 57.85 -4.72
C ASP A 161 -46.09 59.34 -5.07
N ASP A 162 -45.69 60.16 -4.09
CA ASP A 162 -45.42 61.57 -4.27
C ASP A 162 -44.02 61.80 -4.88
N ALA A 163 -43.83 62.97 -5.50
CA ALA A 163 -42.61 63.31 -6.22
C ALA A 163 -41.36 63.31 -5.32
N ASN A 164 -41.52 63.68 -4.04
CA ASN A 164 -40.42 63.71 -3.07
C ASN A 164 -39.97 62.30 -2.68
N ALA A 165 -40.90 61.38 -2.37
CA ALA A 165 -40.55 60.00 -2.05
C ALA A 165 -39.91 59.27 -3.24
N ARG A 166 -40.32 59.56 -4.48
CA ARG A 166 -39.67 59.01 -5.69
C ARG A 166 -38.23 59.53 -5.84
N ALA A 167 -38.01 60.83 -5.65
CA ALA A 167 -36.67 61.42 -5.75
C ALA A 167 -35.73 60.86 -4.67
N GLU A 168 -36.19 60.73 -3.43
CA GLU A 168 -35.44 60.12 -2.33
C GLU A 168 -35.09 58.65 -2.63
N LEU A 169 -36.07 57.88 -3.11
CA LEU A 169 -35.87 56.48 -3.49
C LEU A 169 -34.83 56.33 -4.61
N ASP A 170 -34.87 57.18 -5.64
CA ASP A 170 -33.91 57.12 -6.74
C ASP A 170 -32.49 57.55 -6.32
N GLU A 171 -32.38 58.50 -5.39
CA GLU A 171 -31.10 58.85 -4.78
C GLU A 171 -30.52 57.67 -3.98
N LEU A 172 -31.34 57.00 -3.17
CA LEU A 172 -30.92 55.86 -2.37
C LEU A 172 -30.62 54.62 -3.22
N LYS A 173 -31.35 54.38 -4.31
CA LYS A 173 -31.02 53.32 -5.28
C LYS A 173 -29.61 53.49 -5.83
N LYS A 174 -29.24 54.72 -6.21
CA LYS A 174 -27.89 55.06 -6.69
C LYS A 174 -26.84 54.86 -5.61
N LEU A 175 -27.12 55.31 -4.38
CA LEU A 175 -26.22 55.14 -3.24
C LEU A 175 -25.95 53.66 -2.91
N VAL A 176 -26.99 52.82 -2.97
CA VAL A 176 -26.91 51.39 -2.63
C VAL A 176 -26.39 50.54 -3.79
N GLY A 177 -26.51 51.03 -5.03
CA GLY A 177 -26.04 50.37 -6.26
C GLY A 177 -27.09 49.48 -6.93
N ILE A 178 -28.38 49.81 -6.81
CA ILE A 178 -29.48 49.07 -7.44
C ILE A 178 -29.60 49.48 -8.92
N ARG A 179 -29.82 48.52 -9.81
CA ARG A 179 -30.06 48.76 -11.24
C ARG A 179 -31.40 49.48 -11.45
N ASP A 180 -31.45 50.48 -12.31
CA ASP A 180 -32.65 51.29 -12.62
C ASP A 180 -33.86 50.48 -13.14
N VAL A 181 -33.65 49.23 -13.54
CA VAL A 181 -34.71 48.33 -14.05
C VAL A 181 -35.62 47.78 -12.94
N ALA A 182 -35.23 47.90 -11.66
CA ALA A 182 -36.02 47.38 -10.55
C ALA A 182 -37.24 48.29 -10.26
N LYS A 183 -38.45 47.79 -10.54
CA LYS A 183 -39.70 48.44 -10.12
C LYS A 183 -39.90 48.26 -8.61
N ILE A 184 -39.89 49.37 -7.88
CA ILE A 184 -40.04 49.40 -6.41
C ILE A 184 -41.23 50.30 -6.06
N GLN A 185 -42.15 49.78 -5.26
CA GLN A 185 -43.31 50.49 -4.71
C GLN A 185 -43.17 50.63 -3.20
N ILE A 186 -43.46 51.81 -2.64
CA ILE A 186 -43.44 52.05 -1.20
C ILE A 186 -44.90 52.08 -0.67
N ARG A 187 -45.18 51.40 0.44
CA ARG A 187 -46.48 51.42 1.12
C ARG A 187 -46.33 51.77 2.59
N SER A 188 -47.10 52.77 3.07
CA SER A 188 -47.10 53.24 4.47
C SER A 188 -48.15 52.53 5.31
N GLY A 189 -48.00 52.54 6.64
CA GLY A 189 -48.98 51.99 7.59
C GLY A 189 -48.79 50.50 7.89
N ALA A 190 -47.60 49.95 7.67
CA ALA A 190 -47.30 48.58 8.05
C ALA A 190 -46.98 48.47 9.55
N ASP A 191 -47.27 47.31 10.14
CA ASP A 191 -46.90 46.99 11.54
C ASP A 191 -45.38 46.95 11.76
N SER A 192 -44.60 46.83 10.67
CA SER A 192 -43.14 46.75 10.67
C SER A 192 -42.60 47.07 9.28
N THR A 193 -41.40 47.62 9.18
CA THR A 193 -40.73 47.81 7.89
C THR A 193 -40.16 46.49 7.34
N PHE A 194 -40.42 46.18 6.06
CA PHE A 194 -39.83 45.03 5.36
C PHE A 194 -39.95 45.12 3.83
N LEU A 195 -39.05 44.43 3.13
CA LEU A 195 -39.08 44.21 1.67
C LEU A 195 -39.78 42.89 1.28
N THR A 196 -40.59 42.91 0.22
CA THR A 196 -41.20 41.71 -0.40
C THR A 196 -41.34 41.86 -1.92
N PHE A 197 -41.63 40.75 -2.61
CA PHE A 197 -41.95 40.74 -4.04
C PHE A 197 -43.44 40.39 -4.27
N MET A 198 -44.16 41.28 -4.97
CA MET A 198 -45.60 41.14 -5.20
C MET A 198 -46.02 41.75 -6.54
N GLY A 199 -46.73 40.98 -7.37
CA GLY A 199 -47.33 41.49 -8.61
C GLY A 199 -46.33 41.95 -9.67
N GLY A 200 -45.14 41.33 -9.73
CA GLY A 200 -44.09 41.67 -10.72
C GLY A 200 -43.19 42.85 -10.33
N GLN A 201 -43.29 43.34 -9.09
CA GLN A 201 -42.47 44.43 -8.57
C GLN A 201 -42.08 44.19 -7.10
N TYR A 202 -41.02 44.86 -6.65
CA TYR A 202 -40.62 44.90 -5.26
C TYR A 202 -41.49 45.90 -4.49
N VAL A 203 -41.89 45.55 -3.27
CA VAL A 203 -42.69 46.40 -2.41
C VAL A 203 -41.99 46.54 -1.07
N ILE A 204 -41.68 47.78 -0.69
CA ILE A 204 -41.18 48.13 0.64
C ILE A 204 -42.39 48.57 1.47
N ALA A 205 -42.69 47.79 2.50
CA ALA A 205 -43.65 48.15 3.53
C ALA A 205 -42.92 49.02 4.56
N LEU A 206 -43.44 50.19 4.88
CA LEU A 206 -42.90 51.10 5.87
C LEU A 206 -43.84 51.20 7.07
N GLU A 207 -43.26 51.18 8.25
CA GLU A 207 -43.96 51.53 9.48
C GLU A 207 -44.10 53.06 9.61
N ASP A 208 -45.18 53.51 10.24
CA ASP A 208 -45.46 54.94 10.43
C ASP A 208 -44.70 55.51 11.64
N GLY A 209 -44.52 56.84 11.69
CA GLY A 209 -43.93 57.52 12.85
C GLY A 209 -42.41 57.72 12.77
N TYR A 210 -41.78 57.43 11.63
CA TYR A 210 -40.39 57.81 11.36
C TYR A 210 -40.25 59.29 10.98
N THR A 211 -39.22 59.97 11.53
CA THR A 211 -38.76 61.25 10.98
C THR A 211 -38.11 61.04 9.62
N GLN A 212 -37.95 62.10 8.83
CA GLN A 212 -37.36 62.03 7.49
C GLN A 212 -35.97 61.36 7.46
N GLU A 213 -35.10 61.67 8.43
CA GLU A 213 -33.76 61.07 8.52
C GLU A 213 -33.81 59.57 8.85
N GLU A 214 -34.74 59.16 9.70
CA GLU A 214 -34.89 57.76 10.07
C GLU A 214 -35.53 56.94 8.95
N HIS A 215 -36.47 57.55 8.23
CA HIS A 215 -37.05 57.01 7.01
C HIS A 215 -35.97 56.71 5.96
N ARG A 216 -35.06 57.67 5.73
CA ARG A 216 -33.93 57.50 4.82
C ARG A 216 -33.01 56.34 5.24
N ARG A 217 -32.73 56.18 6.54
CA ARG A 217 -31.89 55.09 7.08
C ARG A 217 -32.55 53.71 6.91
N VAL A 218 -33.85 53.62 7.20
CA VAL A 218 -34.63 52.39 7.06
C VAL A 218 -34.77 52.00 5.58
N LEU A 219 -35.04 52.96 4.68
CA LEU A 219 -35.06 52.70 3.25
C LEU A 219 -33.71 52.22 2.72
N ALA A 220 -32.59 52.82 3.16
CA ALA A 220 -31.25 52.36 2.79
C ALA A 220 -30.99 50.90 3.21
N HIS A 221 -31.52 50.46 4.35
CA HIS A 221 -31.46 49.07 4.82
C HIS A 221 -32.25 48.12 3.92
N GLU A 222 -33.52 48.42 3.65
CA GLU A 222 -34.38 47.58 2.80
C GLU A 222 -33.87 47.50 1.36
N LEU A 223 -33.32 48.59 0.83
CA LEU A 223 -32.66 48.60 -0.47
C LEU A 223 -31.38 47.74 -0.46
N THR A 224 -30.69 47.67 0.68
CA THR A 224 -29.52 46.80 0.83
C THR A 224 -29.91 45.33 0.76
N HIS A 225 -31.02 44.91 1.37
CA HIS A 225 -31.58 43.56 1.18
C HIS A 225 -31.83 43.25 -0.31
N LEU A 226 -32.39 44.21 -1.05
CA LEU A 226 -32.63 44.06 -2.49
C LEU A 226 -31.31 43.91 -3.27
N ALA A 227 -30.31 44.73 -2.96
CA ALA A 227 -29.00 44.69 -3.60
C ALA A 227 -28.23 43.38 -3.31
N HIS A 228 -28.43 42.80 -2.11
CA HIS A 228 -27.83 41.52 -1.74
C HIS A 228 -28.59 40.31 -2.30
N GLY A 229 -29.85 40.47 -2.72
CA GLY A 229 -30.69 39.37 -3.22
C GLY A 229 -31.29 38.51 -2.11
N ASP A 230 -31.42 39.07 -0.90
CA ASP A 230 -31.78 38.35 0.32
C ASP A 230 -33.15 37.67 0.27
N LEU A 231 -34.07 38.16 -0.55
CA LEU A 231 -35.36 37.50 -0.79
C LEU A 231 -35.17 36.08 -1.37
N ILE A 232 -34.22 35.92 -2.30
CA ILE A 232 -33.93 34.63 -2.92
C ILE A 232 -33.25 33.71 -1.90
N TYR A 233 -32.27 34.23 -1.15
CA TYR A 233 -31.59 33.44 -0.12
C TYR A 233 -32.51 33.03 1.03
N ASN A 234 -33.47 33.86 1.41
CA ASN A 234 -34.52 33.48 2.36
C ASN A 234 -35.43 32.39 1.81
N LEU A 235 -35.77 32.43 0.52
CA LEU A 235 -36.57 31.37 -0.11
C LEU A 235 -35.80 30.04 -0.16
N ILE A 236 -34.53 30.06 -0.56
CA ILE A 236 -33.66 28.87 -0.61
C ILE A 236 -33.48 28.28 0.78
N SER A 237 -33.18 29.10 1.79
CA SER A 237 -33.01 28.64 3.17
C SER A 237 -34.32 28.12 3.79
N ALA A 238 -35.47 28.69 3.41
CA ALA A 238 -36.78 28.16 3.80
C ALA A 238 -37.05 26.77 3.20
N PHE A 239 -36.68 26.55 1.94
CA PHE A 239 -36.76 25.24 1.30
C PHE A 239 -35.86 24.21 2.00
N PHE A 240 -34.62 24.58 2.32
CA PHE A 240 -33.72 23.70 3.10
C PHE A 240 -34.27 23.39 4.49
N LEU A 241 -34.79 24.38 5.20
CA LEU A 241 -35.42 24.16 6.50
C LEU A 241 -36.59 23.19 6.42
N ALA A 242 -37.42 23.28 5.37
CA ALA A 242 -38.50 22.34 5.15
C ALA A 242 -38.01 20.93 4.78
N ALA A 243 -36.97 20.83 3.96
CA ALA A 243 -36.36 19.55 3.58
C ALA A 243 -35.74 18.80 4.78
N PHE A 244 -35.29 19.53 5.82
CA PHE A 244 -34.71 19.00 7.05
C PHE A 244 -35.53 19.38 8.29
N TRP A 245 -36.86 19.40 8.19
CA TRP A 245 -37.75 19.96 9.23
C TRP A 245 -37.61 19.29 10.61
N TRP A 246 -37.17 18.03 10.68
CA TRP A 246 -36.98 17.30 11.93
C TRP A 246 -35.65 17.64 12.62
N ASN A 247 -34.72 18.31 11.93
CA ASN A 247 -33.36 18.50 12.39
C ASN A 247 -33.18 19.79 13.21
N PRO A 248 -32.97 19.71 14.53
CA PRO A 248 -32.88 20.89 15.40
C PRO A 248 -31.67 21.77 15.11
N VAL A 249 -30.56 21.20 14.59
CA VAL A 249 -29.36 21.96 14.21
C VAL A 249 -29.67 22.86 13.02
N ILE A 250 -30.46 22.38 12.05
CA ILE A 250 -30.86 23.17 10.89
C ILE A 250 -31.82 24.30 11.27
N TRP A 251 -32.72 24.09 12.26
CA TRP A 251 -33.52 25.18 12.82
C TRP A 251 -32.65 26.28 13.45
N LEU A 252 -31.62 25.89 14.20
CA LEU A 252 -30.67 26.83 14.80
C LEU A 252 -29.83 27.55 13.72
N ALA A 253 -29.38 26.81 12.71
CA ALA A 253 -28.63 27.34 11.58
C ALA A 253 -29.46 28.36 10.79
N PHE A 254 -30.72 28.06 10.49
CA PHE A 254 -31.65 28.97 9.81
C PHE A 254 -31.84 30.27 10.60
N ARG A 255 -32.06 30.18 11.92
CA ARG A 255 -32.17 31.37 12.79
C ARG A 255 -30.88 32.19 12.79
N ARG A 256 -29.72 31.54 12.83
CA ARG A 256 -28.43 32.23 12.84
C ARG A 256 -28.11 32.88 11.49
N PHE A 257 -28.41 32.19 10.38
CA PHE A 257 -28.28 32.66 9.01
C PHE A 257 -29.06 33.96 8.80
N ARG A 258 -30.34 33.97 9.20
CA ARG A 258 -31.18 35.18 9.09
C ARG A 258 -30.63 36.35 9.91
N ARG A 259 -30.12 36.10 11.12
CA ARG A 259 -29.47 37.15 11.91
C ARG A 259 -28.21 37.69 11.23
N ASP A 260 -27.41 36.82 10.62
CA ASP A 260 -26.20 37.25 9.90
C ASP A 260 -26.53 38.11 8.69
N MET A 261 -27.62 37.78 7.99
CA MET A 261 -28.15 38.57 6.89
C MET A 261 -28.52 39.98 7.36
N GLU A 262 -29.32 40.11 8.43
CA GLU A 262 -29.68 41.42 9.00
C GLU A 262 -28.44 42.23 9.42
N VAL A 263 -27.48 41.61 10.13
CA VAL A 263 -26.24 42.28 10.55
C VAL A 263 -25.38 42.71 9.36
N TYR A 264 -25.40 41.94 8.26
CA TYR A 264 -24.68 42.30 7.04
C TYR A 264 -25.33 43.48 6.33
N CYS A 265 -26.66 43.51 6.26
CA CYS A 265 -27.40 44.65 5.73
C CYS A 265 -27.20 45.90 6.58
N ASP A 266 -27.29 45.79 7.90
CA ASP A 266 -27.01 46.89 8.84
C ASP A 266 -25.61 47.48 8.59
N TYR A 267 -24.60 46.62 8.49
CA TYR A 267 -23.23 47.02 8.26
C TYR A 267 -23.05 47.75 6.91
N ASP A 268 -23.64 47.23 5.83
CA ASP A 268 -23.49 47.82 4.51
C ASP A 268 -24.31 49.11 4.35
N ALA A 269 -25.50 49.19 4.95
CA ALA A 269 -26.32 50.39 5.02
C ALA A 269 -25.60 51.52 5.77
N VAL A 270 -25.00 51.23 6.93
CA VAL A 270 -24.18 52.20 7.68
C VAL A 270 -22.95 52.63 6.88
N ARG A 271 -22.28 51.68 6.20
CA ARG A 271 -21.09 51.97 5.38
C ARG A 271 -21.40 52.91 4.22
N LYS A 272 -22.58 52.77 3.60
CA LYS A 272 -23.05 53.57 2.46
C LYS A 272 -23.58 54.94 2.88
N THR A 273 -24.30 55.02 4.00
CA THR A 273 -24.91 56.26 4.49
C THR A 273 -23.96 57.14 5.31
N GLY A 274 -22.93 56.55 5.93
CA GLY A 274 -21.92 57.27 6.72
C GLY A 274 -22.35 57.67 8.13
N ASP A 275 -23.60 57.43 8.52
CA ASP A 275 -24.17 57.83 9.80
C ASP A 275 -24.38 56.63 10.75
N LYS A 276 -23.28 56.18 11.38
CA LYS A 276 -23.32 55.04 12.30
C LYS A 276 -24.16 55.30 13.56
N LYS A 277 -24.09 56.51 14.12
CA LYS A 277 -24.75 56.84 15.39
C LYS A 277 -26.25 56.99 15.18
N GLY A 278 -26.66 57.78 14.18
CA GLY A 278 -28.07 57.95 13.86
C GLY A 278 -28.73 56.66 13.40
N TYR A 279 -28.02 55.81 12.66
CA TYR A 279 -28.51 54.48 12.32
C TYR A 279 -28.75 53.58 13.55
N ALA A 280 -27.81 53.56 14.51
CA ALA A 280 -27.99 52.78 15.74
C ALA A 280 -29.18 53.28 16.58
N GLU A 281 -29.40 54.60 16.64
CA GLU A 281 -30.57 55.20 17.30
C GLU A 281 -31.87 54.79 16.61
N THR A 282 -31.91 54.83 15.28
CA THR A 282 -33.06 54.37 14.48
C THR A 282 -33.35 52.89 14.70
N LEU A 283 -32.32 52.04 14.76
CA LEU A 283 -32.45 50.61 15.00
C LEU A 283 -32.99 50.29 16.41
N VAL A 284 -32.52 51.01 17.44
CA VAL A 284 -33.03 50.87 18.81
C VAL A 284 -34.48 51.31 18.90
N ARG A 285 -34.87 52.37 18.18
CA ARG A 285 -36.27 52.83 18.19
C ARG A 285 -37.21 51.87 17.47
N ALA A 286 -36.78 51.29 16.35
CA ALA A 286 -37.54 50.26 15.64
C ALA A 286 -37.80 49.02 16.52
N ALA A 287 -36.94 48.76 17.52
CA ALA A 287 -37.09 47.67 18.48
C ALA A 287 -38.12 47.90 19.59
N ALA A 288 -38.58 49.15 19.77
CA ALA A 288 -39.63 49.46 20.74
C ALA A 288 -41.03 49.01 20.26
N GLY A 289 -41.15 48.52 19.02
CA GLY A 289 -42.34 47.90 18.45
C GLY A 289 -42.47 46.41 18.77
N THR A 290 -43.71 45.91 18.85
CA THR A 290 -44.06 44.58 19.38
C THR A 290 -43.43 43.39 18.64
N GLU A 291 -42.89 42.43 19.40
CA GLU A 291 -42.39 41.13 18.93
C GLU A 291 -43.46 40.30 18.22
N ARG A 292 -43.21 39.87 16.97
CA ARG A 292 -44.01 38.82 16.30
C ARG A 292 -43.13 37.94 15.40
N PHE A 293 -43.27 36.63 15.60
CA PHE A 293 -42.72 35.58 14.73
C PHE A 293 -43.65 35.37 13.53
N ILE A 294 -43.21 35.70 12.32
CA ILE A 294 -43.93 35.32 11.08
C ILE A 294 -42.98 34.54 10.17
N LEU A 295 -43.26 33.24 10.07
CA LEU A 295 -42.57 32.30 9.18
C LEU A 295 -42.73 32.75 7.71
N GLY A 296 -41.64 32.84 6.94
CA GLY A 296 -41.67 33.15 5.50
C GLY A 296 -41.48 34.62 5.09
N THR A 297 -41.08 35.50 6.01
CA THR A 297 -40.86 36.94 5.75
C THR A 297 -39.47 37.35 6.25
N THR A 298 -38.83 38.41 5.72
CA THR A 298 -37.61 39.01 6.30
C THR A 298 -37.84 39.56 7.71
N SER A 299 -39.10 39.84 8.06
CA SER A 299 -39.47 40.31 9.39
C SER A 299 -39.37 39.19 10.42
N PHE A 300 -38.29 39.24 11.18
CA PHE A 300 -38.24 38.77 12.55
C PHE A 300 -37.98 40.04 13.35
N ILE A 301 -39.01 40.61 13.96
CA ILE A 301 -38.77 41.51 15.09
C ILE A 301 -38.35 40.57 16.22
N GLY A 302 -37.08 40.22 16.21
CA GLY A 302 -36.44 39.65 17.37
C GLY A 302 -36.57 40.66 18.49
N GLY A 303 -36.97 40.17 19.66
CA GLY A 303 -37.08 40.98 20.86
C GLY A 303 -35.84 41.78 21.18
N GLU A 304 -35.90 42.51 22.28
CA GLU A 304 -34.82 43.36 22.81
C GLU A 304 -33.41 42.72 22.70
N LYS A 305 -33.31 41.39 22.89
CA LYS A 305 -32.07 40.61 22.76
C LYS A 305 -31.47 40.59 21.36
N GLU A 306 -32.28 40.53 20.30
CA GLU A 306 -31.80 40.47 18.91
C GLU A 306 -31.32 41.83 18.42
N ILE A 307 -32.07 42.89 18.74
CA ILE A 307 -31.66 44.25 18.42
C ILE A 307 -30.41 44.63 19.21
N SER A 308 -30.34 44.28 20.51
CA SER A 308 -29.11 44.45 21.30
C SER A 308 -27.92 43.74 20.64
N ALA A 309 -28.12 42.54 20.07
CA ALA A 309 -27.07 41.82 19.37
C ALA A 309 -26.64 42.53 18.07
N ARG A 310 -27.57 43.07 17.27
CA ARG A 310 -27.30 43.84 16.05
C ARG A 310 -26.53 45.14 16.36
N VAL A 311 -27.00 45.91 17.34
CA VAL A 311 -26.32 47.14 17.80
C VAL A 311 -24.92 46.84 18.33
N LYS A 312 -24.76 45.76 19.13
CA LYS A 312 -23.43 45.32 19.60
C LYS A 312 -22.53 44.89 18.45
N ALA A 313 -23.05 44.18 17.44
CA ALA A 313 -22.27 43.77 16.28
C ALA A 313 -21.80 44.98 15.45
N LEU A 314 -22.67 45.97 15.24
CA LEU A 314 -22.34 47.24 14.61
C LEU A 314 -21.27 48.02 15.40
N ALA A 315 -21.41 48.07 16.74
CA ALA A 315 -20.50 48.81 17.61
C ALA A 315 -19.12 48.14 17.73
N ALA A 316 -19.08 46.82 17.91
CA ALA A 316 -17.88 46.04 18.21
C ALA A 316 -16.99 45.74 16.99
N PHE A 317 -17.44 46.09 15.77
CA PHE A 317 -16.71 45.78 14.55
C PHE A 317 -15.34 46.48 14.50
N LYS A 318 -14.28 45.67 14.38
CA LYS A 318 -12.92 46.11 14.05
C LYS A 318 -12.48 45.40 12.76
N LYS A 319 -11.80 46.11 11.86
CA LYS A 319 -11.25 45.48 10.63
C LYS A 319 -10.26 44.37 11.04
N PRO A 320 -10.48 43.11 10.66
CA PRO A 320 -9.51 42.05 10.93
C PRO A 320 -8.21 42.30 10.17
N LYS A 321 -7.08 41.84 10.72
CA LYS A 321 -5.80 41.87 10.00
C LYS A 321 -5.91 41.00 8.74
N THR A 322 -5.29 41.44 7.65
CA THR A 322 -5.38 40.78 6.33
C THR A 322 -4.98 39.30 6.38
N TRP A 323 -3.93 38.94 7.12
CA TRP A 323 -3.49 37.54 7.25
C TRP A 323 -4.52 36.63 7.94
N ILE A 324 -5.28 37.15 8.92
CA ILE A 324 -6.35 36.39 9.60
C ILE A 324 -7.49 36.10 8.61
N ALA A 325 -7.80 37.07 7.76
CA ALA A 325 -8.80 36.89 6.71
C ALA A 325 -8.36 35.85 5.67
N VAL A 326 -7.09 35.84 5.28
CA VAL A 326 -6.54 34.84 4.34
C VAL A 326 -6.60 33.43 4.94
N LEU A 327 -6.15 33.25 6.19
CA LEU A 327 -6.22 31.94 6.86
C LEU A 327 -7.66 31.45 7.01
N ALA A 328 -8.62 32.33 7.33
CA ALA A 328 -10.02 31.96 7.42
C ALA A 328 -10.61 31.51 6.07
N VAL A 329 -10.20 32.15 4.97
CA VAL A 329 -10.62 31.74 3.62
C VAL A 329 -10.02 30.39 3.26
N LEU A 330 -8.72 30.17 3.53
CA LEU A 330 -8.07 28.88 3.28
C LEU A 330 -8.71 27.75 4.10
N ALA A 331 -9.01 27.99 5.38
CA ALA A 331 -9.71 27.03 6.22
C ALA A 331 -11.12 26.70 5.70
N LEU A 332 -11.85 27.71 5.19
CA LEU A 332 -13.16 27.49 4.59
C LEU A 332 -13.06 26.67 3.29
N ILE A 333 -12.06 26.95 2.44
CA ILE A 333 -11.82 26.17 1.21
C ILE A 333 -11.47 24.72 1.56
N ALA A 334 -10.59 24.50 2.54
CA ALA A 334 -10.23 23.16 2.99
C ALA A 334 -11.44 22.40 3.53
N ALA A 335 -12.29 23.04 4.36
CA ALA A 335 -13.51 22.44 4.88
C ALA A 335 -14.53 22.13 3.77
N CYS A 336 -14.65 22.99 2.75
CA CYS A 336 -15.46 22.72 1.57
C CYS A 336 -14.92 21.50 0.81
N ALA A 337 -13.62 21.47 0.53
CA ALA A 337 -12.99 20.36 -0.18
C ALA A 337 -13.26 19.03 0.53
N SER A 338 -13.00 18.96 1.85
CA SER A 338 -13.20 17.73 2.64
C SER A 338 -14.66 17.25 2.68
N LEU A 339 -15.65 18.16 2.72
CA LEU A 339 -17.06 17.77 2.81
C LEU A 339 -17.69 17.44 1.45
N ILE A 340 -17.11 17.92 0.35
CA ILE A 340 -17.64 17.72 -1.00
C ILE A 340 -17.07 16.43 -1.61
N THR A 341 -15.77 16.14 -1.45
CA THR A 341 -15.12 14.94 -2.01
C THR A 341 -15.74 13.66 -1.49
N ASN A 342 -15.73 12.59 -2.29
CA ASN A 342 -16.20 11.28 -1.85
C ASN A 342 -15.13 10.55 -1.02
N PRO A 343 -15.54 9.64 -0.13
CA PRO A 343 -14.60 8.69 0.46
C PRO A 343 -13.93 7.92 -0.69
N ARG A 344 -12.65 7.60 -0.51
CA ARG A 344 -11.98 6.67 -1.41
C ARG A 344 -12.54 5.27 -1.17
N THR A 345 -12.87 4.55 -2.24
CA THR A 345 -13.33 3.15 -2.14
C THR A 345 -12.20 2.20 -2.47
N ASP A 346 -12.21 1.04 -1.84
CA ASP A 346 -11.18 0.02 -2.07
C ASP A 346 -11.29 -0.61 -3.46
N ALA A 347 -12.50 -0.71 -4.04
CA ALA A 347 -12.69 -1.07 -5.44
C ALA A 347 -11.97 -0.11 -6.42
N GLY A 348 -11.95 1.19 -6.11
CA GLY A 348 -11.19 2.18 -6.88
C GLY A 348 -9.67 2.05 -6.73
N LEU A 349 -9.21 1.56 -5.56
CA LEU A 349 -7.80 1.22 -5.35
C LEU A 349 -7.39 0.01 -6.19
N CYS A 350 -8.21 -1.05 -6.19
CA CYS A 350 -7.98 -2.24 -7.00
C CYS A 350 -7.92 -1.89 -8.49
N GLN A 351 -8.94 -1.21 -9.05
CA GLN A 351 -8.95 -0.81 -10.46
C GLN A 351 -7.68 -0.05 -10.84
N LYS A 352 -7.30 0.95 -10.04
CA LYS A 352 -6.11 1.76 -10.30
C LYS A 352 -4.83 0.94 -10.22
N TYR A 353 -4.75 0.00 -9.29
CA TYR A 353 -3.59 -0.87 -9.15
C TYR A 353 -3.43 -1.76 -10.39
N PHE A 354 -4.46 -2.53 -10.76
CA PHE A 354 -4.42 -3.45 -11.90
C PHE A 354 -4.17 -2.71 -13.23
N SER A 355 -4.79 -1.55 -13.44
CA SER A 355 -4.55 -0.72 -14.64
C SER A 355 -3.19 -0.04 -14.70
N SER A 356 -2.47 0.04 -13.57
CA SER A 356 -1.14 0.66 -13.50
C SER A 356 0.02 -0.31 -13.74
N LEU A 357 -0.24 -1.62 -13.68
CA LEU A 357 0.77 -2.66 -13.89
C LEU A 357 1.29 -2.64 -15.32
N LYS A 358 2.62 -2.75 -15.47
CA LYS A 358 3.27 -2.84 -16.78
C LYS A 358 4.01 -4.15 -16.95
N ALA A 359 4.19 -4.59 -18.18
CA ALA A 359 4.91 -5.84 -18.48
C ALA A 359 6.34 -5.80 -17.95
N ASP A 360 6.98 -4.64 -18.04
CA ASP A 360 8.33 -4.43 -17.52
C ASP A 360 8.42 -4.50 -15.98
N ASP A 361 7.29 -4.42 -15.26
CA ASP A 361 7.26 -4.55 -13.80
C ASP A 361 7.18 -6.02 -13.36
N VAL A 362 6.77 -6.94 -14.24
CA VAL A 362 6.61 -8.37 -13.95
C VAL A 362 7.93 -9.11 -14.20
N VAL A 363 8.43 -9.79 -13.18
CA VAL A 363 9.67 -10.57 -13.23
C VAL A 363 9.41 -11.99 -13.73
N TYR A 364 8.42 -12.66 -13.14
CA TYR A 364 7.96 -13.98 -13.58
C TYR A 364 6.49 -14.17 -13.22
N MET A 365 5.83 -15.05 -13.97
CA MET A 365 4.43 -15.40 -13.78
C MET A 365 4.28 -16.92 -13.77
N TYR A 366 3.57 -17.43 -12.77
CA TYR A 366 3.27 -18.86 -12.63
C TYR A 366 1.78 -19.07 -12.47
N LEU A 367 1.29 -20.14 -13.08
CA LEU A 367 -0.04 -20.68 -12.82
C LEU A 367 0.10 -22.01 -12.09
N TYR A 368 -0.48 -22.06 -10.89
CA TYR A 368 -0.56 -23.25 -10.05
C TYR A 368 -1.95 -23.86 -10.20
N GLN A 369 -2.04 -25.17 -10.47
CA GLN A 369 -3.31 -25.88 -10.58
C GLN A 369 -3.29 -27.16 -9.73
N LYS A 370 -4.39 -27.41 -8.98
CA LYS A 370 -4.57 -28.61 -8.14
C LYS A 370 -3.36 -28.95 -7.24
N GLU A 371 -2.71 -27.93 -6.67
CA GLU A 371 -1.53 -28.03 -5.78
C GLU A 371 -0.23 -28.61 -6.37
N THR A 372 -0.26 -29.30 -7.52
CA THR A 372 0.90 -30.04 -8.05
C THR A 372 1.36 -29.61 -9.44
N GLU A 373 0.46 -29.04 -10.25
CA GLU A 373 0.73 -28.62 -11.61
C GLU A 373 1.25 -27.18 -11.60
N ILE A 374 2.42 -26.96 -12.20
CA ILE A 374 3.09 -25.65 -12.28
C ILE A 374 3.32 -25.33 -13.74
N ILE A 375 2.84 -24.18 -14.18
CA ILE A 375 2.99 -23.69 -15.54
C ILE A 375 3.75 -22.37 -15.46
N GLY A 376 4.98 -22.35 -15.98
CA GLY A 376 5.78 -21.15 -16.11
C GLY A 376 5.35 -20.33 -17.33
N ILE A 377 5.05 -19.05 -17.13
CA ILE A 377 4.67 -18.12 -18.19
C ILE A 377 5.72 -17.01 -18.23
N GLY A 378 6.60 -17.08 -19.24
CA GLY A 378 7.78 -16.21 -19.32
C GLY A 378 7.81 -15.29 -20.54
N GLU A 379 6.94 -15.48 -21.54
CA GLU A 379 6.95 -14.65 -22.74
C GLU A 379 6.30 -13.28 -22.49
N LYS A 380 6.95 -12.21 -22.95
CA LYS A 380 6.46 -10.84 -22.74
C LYS A 380 5.08 -10.62 -23.37
N GLU A 381 4.83 -11.24 -24.52
CA GLU A 381 3.54 -11.21 -25.21
C GLU A 381 2.42 -11.83 -24.37
N GLU A 382 2.70 -12.94 -23.68
CA GLU A 382 1.74 -13.62 -22.82
C GLU A 382 1.43 -12.76 -21.59
N ILE A 383 2.45 -12.18 -20.95
CA ILE A 383 2.27 -11.23 -19.84
C ILE A 383 1.45 -10.01 -20.30
N GLN A 384 1.74 -9.46 -21.49
CA GLN A 384 1.02 -8.30 -22.02
C GLN A 384 -0.47 -8.60 -22.24
N LYS A 385 -0.84 -9.79 -22.71
CA LYS A 385 -2.27 -10.19 -22.84
C LYS A 385 -3.02 -10.10 -21.51
N LEU A 386 -2.40 -10.54 -20.41
CA LEU A 386 -2.99 -10.44 -19.07
C LEU A 386 -3.14 -8.99 -18.63
N LEU A 387 -2.13 -8.16 -18.88
CA LEU A 387 -2.15 -6.75 -18.49
C LEU A 387 -3.15 -5.93 -19.32
N ASP A 388 -3.31 -6.25 -20.60
CA ASP A 388 -4.33 -5.66 -21.46
C ASP A 388 -5.73 -5.98 -20.90
N LEU A 389 -5.94 -7.22 -20.45
CA LEU A 389 -7.18 -7.61 -19.77
C LEU A 389 -7.38 -6.83 -18.46
N PHE A 390 -6.35 -6.69 -17.62
CA PHE A 390 -6.40 -5.86 -16.42
C PHE A 390 -6.72 -4.39 -16.70
N GLY A 391 -6.26 -3.86 -17.84
CA GLY A 391 -6.58 -2.51 -18.28
C GLY A 391 -8.05 -2.30 -18.68
N THR A 392 -8.81 -3.36 -18.90
CA THR A 392 -10.26 -3.30 -19.22
C THR A 392 -11.16 -3.40 -18.00
N LEU A 393 -10.61 -3.64 -16.81
CA LEU A 393 -11.39 -3.82 -15.58
C LEU A 393 -11.97 -2.49 -15.08
N GLU A 394 -13.24 -2.53 -14.70
CA GLU A 394 -13.97 -1.41 -14.11
C GLU A 394 -14.13 -1.59 -12.59
N LYS A 395 -14.56 -0.54 -11.89
CA LYS A 395 -14.75 -0.61 -10.44
C LYS A 395 -15.78 -1.67 -10.04
N GLU A 396 -16.77 -1.94 -10.90
CA GLU A 396 -17.80 -2.95 -10.63
C GLU A 396 -17.27 -4.38 -10.63
N ASP A 397 -16.09 -4.61 -11.21
CA ASP A 397 -15.46 -5.94 -11.23
C ASP A 397 -14.82 -6.30 -9.87
N PHE A 398 -14.72 -5.35 -8.93
CA PHE A 398 -14.09 -5.53 -7.62
C PHE A 398 -15.10 -5.44 -6.47
N ALA A 399 -15.07 -6.42 -5.55
CA ALA A 399 -15.96 -6.48 -4.39
C ALA A 399 -15.21 -6.82 -3.07
N GLU A 400 -15.75 -6.42 -1.92
CA GLU A 400 -15.23 -6.77 -0.58
C GLU A 400 -15.55 -8.21 -0.18
N THR A 401 -16.73 -8.70 -0.56
CA THR A 401 -17.18 -10.06 -0.24
C THR A 401 -17.85 -10.67 -1.46
N ALA A 402 -17.53 -11.93 -1.76
CA ALA A 402 -18.29 -12.72 -2.70
C ALA A 402 -19.35 -13.56 -1.98
N ASP A 403 -20.57 -13.61 -2.53
CA ASP A 403 -21.56 -14.62 -2.15
C ASP A 403 -20.96 -16.00 -2.49
N SER A 404 -20.50 -16.71 -1.46
CA SER A 404 -19.83 -18.03 -1.49
C SER A 404 -18.34 -18.06 -1.87
N ALA A 405 -17.48 -18.18 -0.85
CA ALA A 405 -16.21 -18.92 -0.95
C ALA A 405 -15.58 -19.17 0.45
N ASP A 406 -16.24 -19.98 1.29
CA ASP A 406 -15.55 -20.74 2.35
C ASP A 406 -14.81 -21.96 1.73
N GLY A 407 -14.13 -21.75 0.61
CA GLY A 407 -13.57 -22.82 -0.23
C GLY A 407 -12.05 -22.84 -0.25
N GLU A 408 -11.46 -24.03 -0.20
CA GLU A 408 -10.05 -24.25 -0.56
C GLU A 408 -9.85 -23.81 -2.02
N TYR A 409 -8.96 -22.83 -2.25
CA TYR A 409 -8.59 -22.40 -3.60
C TYR A 409 -7.72 -23.47 -4.26
N THR A 410 -8.16 -24.06 -5.37
CA THR A 410 -7.41 -25.11 -6.06
C THR A 410 -6.36 -24.55 -7.02
N ASP A 411 -6.58 -23.33 -7.52
CA ASP A 411 -5.78 -22.75 -8.57
C ASP A 411 -5.34 -21.32 -8.20
N THR A 412 -4.13 -20.95 -8.60
CA THR A 412 -3.53 -19.65 -8.27
C THR A 412 -2.70 -19.12 -9.43
N LEU A 413 -3.01 -17.92 -9.90
CA LEU A 413 -2.13 -17.15 -10.77
C LEU A 413 -1.24 -16.25 -9.91
N ALA A 414 0.06 -16.45 -9.94
CA ALA A 414 1.03 -15.68 -9.17
C ALA A 414 1.92 -14.83 -10.08
N LEU A 415 2.02 -13.54 -9.78
CA LEU A 415 2.93 -12.60 -10.42
C LEU A 415 3.95 -12.13 -9.40
N ARG A 416 5.23 -12.17 -9.75
CA ARG A 416 6.30 -11.51 -8.99
C ARG A 416 6.67 -10.21 -9.67
N LEU A 417 6.73 -9.13 -8.91
CA LEU A 417 7.05 -7.79 -9.40
C LEU A 417 8.48 -7.37 -9.04
N LYS A 418 9.08 -6.48 -9.84
CA LYS A 418 10.46 -5.98 -9.66
C LYS A 418 10.70 -5.30 -8.31
N ASN A 419 9.65 -4.71 -7.75
CA ASN A 419 9.68 -4.06 -6.43
C ASN A 419 9.65 -5.06 -5.26
N GLY A 420 9.73 -6.37 -5.52
CA GLY A 420 9.69 -7.43 -4.51
C GLY A 420 8.27 -7.84 -4.09
N GLU A 421 7.23 -7.23 -4.64
CA GLU A 421 5.84 -7.58 -4.35
C GLU A 421 5.46 -8.91 -5.04
N LYS A 422 4.61 -9.68 -4.38
CA LYS A 422 3.96 -10.87 -4.95
C LYS A 422 2.46 -10.63 -5.01
N LEU A 423 1.87 -10.72 -6.20
CA LEU A 423 0.43 -10.66 -6.42
C LEU A 423 -0.07 -12.06 -6.74
N GLU A 424 -1.12 -12.50 -6.05
CA GLU A 424 -1.78 -13.78 -6.29
C GLU A 424 -3.27 -13.55 -6.54
N LEU A 425 -3.77 -14.14 -7.61
CA LEU A 425 -5.20 -14.29 -7.89
C LEU A 425 -5.57 -15.76 -7.65
N ARG A 426 -6.35 -16.01 -6.59
CA ARG A 426 -6.73 -17.36 -6.16
C ARG A 426 -8.17 -17.64 -6.50
N GLY A 427 -8.47 -18.76 -7.15
CA GLY A 427 -9.84 -19.08 -7.54
C GLY A 427 -10.00 -20.51 -8.06
N ASP A 428 -11.22 -20.86 -8.40
CA ASP A 428 -11.53 -22.10 -9.14
C ASP A 428 -11.49 -21.77 -10.64
N MET A 429 -10.33 -21.98 -11.25
CA MET A 429 -10.05 -21.61 -12.64
C MET A 429 -10.61 -22.65 -13.61
N GLY A 430 -10.88 -23.86 -13.14
CA GLY A 430 -11.40 -24.98 -13.94
C GLY A 430 -12.90 -24.89 -14.25
N GLU A 431 -13.69 -24.24 -13.40
CA GLU A 431 -15.16 -24.15 -13.59
C GLU A 431 -15.63 -22.88 -14.31
N GLY A 432 -14.73 -21.94 -14.63
CA GLY A 432 -15.07 -20.75 -15.41
C GLY A 432 -16.01 -19.76 -14.70
N ARG A 433 -16.09 -19.81 -13.37
CA ARG A 433 -16.92 -18.88 -12.56
C ARG A 433 -16.41 -17.44 -12.63
N GLY A 434 -15.15 -17.24 -13.02
CA GLY A 434 -14.56 -15.92 -13.23
C GLY A 434 -14.34 -15.14 -11.94
N LEU A 435 -14.29 -15.79 -10.78
CA LEU A 435 -14.19 -15.15 -9.48
C LEU A 435 -12.83 -15.47 -8.83
N TYR A 436 -12.08 -14.42 -8.47
CA TYR A 436 -10.71 -14.53 -7.96
C TYR A 436 -10.49 -13.69 -6.72
N TYR A 437 -9.95 -14.30 -5.67
CA TYR A 437 -9.50 -13.62 -4.47
C TYR A 437 -8.13 -12.96 -4.72
N ILE A 438 -8.03 -11.68 -4.41
CA ILE A 438 -6.81 -10.89 -4.57
C ILE A 438 -6.00 -10.96 -3.28
N ALA A 439 -4.79 -11.53 -3.39
CA ALA A 439 -3.82 -11.55 -2.32
C ALA A 439 -2.53 -10.85 -2.74
N LYS A 440 -2.13 -9.81 -2.00
CA LYS A 440 -0.88 -9.09 -2.25
C LYS A 440 0.05 -9.22 -1.05
N TYR A 441 1.28 -9.65 -1.31
CA TYR A 441 2.32 -9.85 -0.30
C TYR A 441 3.51 -8.93 -0.56
N THR A 442 4.00 -8.31 0.52
CA THR A 442 5.24 -7.53 0.58
C THR A 442 6.23 -8.22 1.49
N GLU A 443 7.53 -8.09 1.23
CA GLU A 443 8.57 -8.76 2.03
C GLU A 443 8.63 -8.26 3.49
N GLU A 444 8.20 -7.03 3.76
CA GLU A 444 8.34 -6.39 5.09
C GLU A 444 7.13 -6.59 6.04
N SER A 445 5.97 -7.08 5.59
CA SER A 445 4.84 -7.43 6.48
C SER A 445 3.67 -8.11 5.76
N TYR A 446 2.92 -8.92 6.51
CA TYR A 446 1.56 -9.40 6.18
C TYR A 446 0.47 -8.33 6.44
N GLU A 447 0.82 -7.05 6.59
CA GLU A 447 -0.18 -6.04 6.90
C GLU A 447 -1.06 -5.70 5.68
N GLU A 448 -2.32 -5.40 5.95
CA GLU A 448 -3.40 -5.09 5.02
C GLU A 448 -3.03 -3.96 4.05
N ASN A 449 -2.38 -4.32 2.95
CA ASN A 449 -2.29 -3.47 1.77
C ASN A 449 -3.70 -3.31 1.18
N GLY A 450 -4.13 -2.08 0.90
CA GLY A 450 -5.54 -1.72 0.55
C GLY A 450 -6.14 -2.31 -0.74
N ILE A 451 -5.61 -3.41 -1.28
CA ILE A 451 -6.24 -4.25 -2.31
C ILE A 451 -6.36 -5.72 -1.88
N ASN A 452 -5.77 -6.09 -0.74
CA ASN A 452 -5.77 -7.45 -0.21
C ASN A 452 -7.14 -7.75 0.41
N GLY A 453 -7.66 -8.97 0.22
CA GLY A 453 -8.97 -9.35 0.75
C GLY A 453 -10.15 -9.06 -0.17
N HIS A 454 -9.93 -8.38 -1.30
CA HIS A 454 -10.96 -8.12 -2.30
C HIS A 454 -11.10 -9.26 -3.31
N TRP A 455 -12.25 -9.28 -3.96
CA TRP A 455 -12.62 -10.22 -5.00
C TRP A 455 -12.66 -9.53 -6.37
N LEU A 456 -12.13 -10.19 -7.38
CA LEU A 456 -12.17 -9.80 -8.78
C LEU A 456 -13.12 -10.74 -9.54
N THR A 457 -14.11 -10.17 -10.23
CA THR A 457 -14.98 -10.90 -11.15
C THR A 457 -14.56 -10.60 -12.58
N CYS A 458 -13.86 -11.54 -13.23
CA CYS A 458 -13.42 -11.42 -14.62
C CYS A 458 -13.64 -12.74 -15.38
N PRO A 459 -14.77 -12.91 -16.08
CA PRO A 459 -15.06 -14.12 -16.86
C PRO A 459 -14.04 -14.38 -17.98
N GLN A 460 -13.50 -13.32 -18.57
CA GLN A 460 -12.53 -13.38 -19.66
C GLN A 460 -11.18 -13.96 -19.20
N MET A 461 -10.82 -13.78 -17.94
CA MET A 461 -9.62 -14.36 -17.34
C MET A 461 -9.59 -15.88 -17.46
N GLY A 462 -10.72 -16.55 -17.25
CA GLY A 462 -10.77 -18.02 -17.33
C GLY A 462 -10.39 -18.54 -18.73
N SER A 463 -10.77 -17.83 -19.79
CA SER A 463 -10.39 -18.19 -21.16
C SER A 463 -8.89 -18.00 -21.42
N LEU A 464 -8.32 -16.91 -20.91
CA LEU A 464 -6.89 -16.62 -21.03
C LEU A 464 -6.03 -17.65 -20.29
N LEU A 465 -6.44 -18.04 -19.09
CA LEU A 465 -5.74 -19.05 -18.31
C LEU A 465 -5.82 -20.45 -18.96
N GLN A 466 -6.96 -20.77 -19.58
CA GLN A 466 -7.10 -21.99 -20.37
C GLN A 466 -6.22 -21.96 -21.64
N GLU A 467 -6.00 -20.80 -22.25
CA GLU A 467 -5.03 -20.63 -23.33
C GLU A 467 -3.62 -20.94 -22.83
N TYR A 468 -3.18 -20.33 -21.72
CA TYR A 468 -1.85 -20.59 -21.15
C TYR A 468 -1.63 -22.06 -20.81
N TYR A 469 -2.67 -22.75 -20.35
CA TYR A 469 -2.65 -24.19 -20.11
C TYR A 469 -2.28 -25.00 -21.36
N GLN A 470 -2.76 -24.57 -22.52
CA GLN A 470 -2.60 -25.29 -23.79
C GLN A 470 -1.34 -24.90 -24.56
N THR A 471 -0.74 -23.74 -24.25
CA THR A 471 0.38 -23.17 -25.02
C THR A 471 1.71 -23.17 -24.28
N ASN A 472 1.74 -23.47 -22.98
CA ASN A 472 2.95 -23.45 -22.17
C ASN A 472 3.37 -24.83 -21.66
N LEU A 473 4.65 -24.93 -21.29
CA LEU A 473 5.20 -26.15 -20.70
C LEU A 473 4.77 -26.26 -19.24
N HIS A 474 4.32 -27.45 -18.86
CA HIS A 474 3.99 -27.84 -17.49
C HIS A 474 5.25 -28.42 -16.86
N MET A 475 6.17 -27.52 -16.51
CA MET A 475 7.43 -27.88 -15.89
C MET A 475 7.91 -26.82 -14.91
N ASP A 476 8.75 -27.25 -14.00
CA ASP A 476 9.51 -26.39 -13.10
C ASP A 476 11.01 -26.52 -13.42
N LEU A 477 11.68 -25.38 -13.58
CA LEU A 477 13.09 -25.29 -13.95
C LEU A 477 13.81 -24.33 -13.00
N GLY A 478 14.73 -24.88 -12.21
CA GLY A 478 15.58 -24.12 -11.31
C GLY A 478 17.06 -24.35 -11.62
N ALA A 479 17.89 -23.39 -11.26
CA ALA A 479 19.34 -23.56 -11.19
C ALA A 479 19.82 -23.18 -9.79
N SER A 480 20.76 -23.96 -9.28
CA SER A 480 21.54 -23.62 -8.10
C SER A 480 23.01 -23.61 -8.48
N GLY A 481 23.67 -22.48 -8.22
CA GLY A 481 25.10 -22.28 -8.44
C GLY A 481 25.73 -21.72 -7.16
N GLY A 482 26.89 -22.25 -6.79
CA GLY A 482 27.67 -21.78 -5.64
C GLY A 482 29.11 -21.43 -5.99
N LEU A 483 29.72 -22.14 -6.94
CA LEU A 483 31.09 -21.92 -7.42
C LEU A 483 31.09 -22.01 -8.95
N MET A 484 31.85 -21.16 -9.63
CA MET A 484 31.89 -21.02 -11.10
C MET A 484 32.36 -22.24 -11.92
N ASP A 485 32.49 -23.40 -11.29
CA ASP A 485 32.95 -24.62 -11.92
C ASP A 485 31.79 -25.50 -12.41
N GLU A 486 30.72 -25.62 -11.63
CA GLU A 486 29.53 -26.42 -11.96
C GLU A 486 28.22 -25.73 -11.54
N VAL A 487 27.17 -25.86 -12.37
CA VAL A 487 25.79 -25.53 -12.00
C VAL A 487 24.96 -26.79 -11.88
N TYR A 488 24.11 -26.85 -10.86
CA TYR A 488 23.10 -27.89 -10.73
C TYR A 488 21.74 -27.38 -11.22
N LEU A 489 21.22 -27.98 -12.28
CA LEU A 489 19.87 -27.75 -12.78
C LEU A 489 18.89 -28.73 -12.13
N HIS A 490 17.79 -28.19 -11.60
CA HIS A 490 16.63 -28.94 -11.15
C HIS A 490 15.53 -28.86 -12.22
N ILE A 491 15.16 -30.00 -12.79
CA ILE A 491 14.15 -30.10 -13.84
C ILE A 491 13.04 -31.01 -13.34
N ARG A 492 11.80 -30.53 -13.31
CA ARG A 492 10.64 -31.33 -12.91
C ARG A 492 9.54 -31.23 -13.96
N ASN A 493 9.03 -32.39 -14.38
CA ASN A 493 7.82 -32.46 -15.19
C ASN A 493 6.61 -32.39 -14.26
N THR A 494 5.87 -31.28 -14.29
CA THR A 494 4.68 -31.03 -13.47
C THR A 494 3.38 -31.33 -14.21
N GLY A 495 3.47 -31.88 -15.43
CA GLY A 495 2.32 -32.33 -16.20
C GLY A 495 1.54 -33.46 -15.53
N ARG A 496 0.42 -33.81 -16.13
CA ARG A 496 -0.58 -34.72 -15.58
C ARG A 496 -0.28 -36.18 -15.90
N SER A 497 -0.15 -36.98 -14.85
CA SER A 497 0.07 -38.43 -14.94
C SER A 497 -1.10 -39.16 -15.61
N GLU A 498 -2.33 -38.66 -15.45
CA GLU A 498 -3.55 -39.18 -16.06
C GLU A 498 -3.52 -39.19 -17.60
N TYR A 499 -2.77 -38.26 -18.21
CA TYR A 499 -2.66 -38.11 -19.66
C TYR A 499 -1.31 -38.62 -20.21
N ASN A 500 -0.47 -39.24 -19.38
CA ASN A 500 0.89 -39.69 -19.74
C ASN A 500 1.75 -38.57 -20.35
N GLU A 501 1.69 -37.37 -19.78
CA GLU A 501 2.45 -36.23 -20.30
C GLU A 501 3.95 -36.44 -20.05
N THR A 502 4.75 -36.25 -21.11
CA THR A 502 6.20 -36.53 -21.09
C THR A 502 6.98 -35.30 -21.49
N LEU A 503 8.05 -35.03 -20.76
CA LEU A 503 8.98 -33.93 -21.00
C LEU A 503 10.30 -34.49 -21.54
N ARG A 504 10.78 -33.95 -22.65
CA ARG A 504 12.01 -34.36 -23.33
C ARG A 504 12.98 -33.19 -23.46
N TYR A 505 14.27 -33.46 -23.28
CA TYR A 505 15.35 -32.49 -23.44
C TYR A 505 16.67 -33.19 -23.79
N ASP A 506 17.65 -32.43 -24.25
CA ASP A 506 18.99 -32.93 -24.57
C ASP A 506 20.07 -32.27 -23.69
N ASP A 507 21.33 -32.64 -23.94
CA ASP A 507 22.48 -32.06 -23.26
C ASP A 507 22.84 -30.64 -23.73
N LYS A 508 22.19 -30.09 -24.76
CA LYS A 508 22.55 -28.77 -25.28
C LYS A 508 22.03 -27.66 -24.39
N TYR A 509 22.87 -26.66 -24.18
CA TYR A 509 22.54 -25.47 -23.44
C TYR A 509 23.37 -24.30 -23.95
N ARG A 510 22.92 -23.09 -23.63
CA ARG A 510 23.70 -21.86 -23.81
C ARG A 510 23.73 -21.06 -22.53
N VAL A 511 24.80 -20.30 -22.35
CA VAL A 511 25.00 -19.46 -21.18
C VAL A 511 25.13 -18.00 -21.59
N GLU A 512 24.42 -17.13 -20.90
CA GLU A 512 24.50 -15.69 -21.05
C GLU A 512 24.97 -15.08 -19.73
N ARG A 513 25.85 -14.10 -19.81
CA ARG A 513 26.36 -13.34 -18.67
C ARG A 513 25.62 -12.01 -18.55
N TYR A 514 25.23 -11.67 -17.34
CA TYR A 514 24.67 -10.35 -17.06
C TYR A 514 25.76 -9.27 -17.04
N THR A 515 25.54 -8.19 -17.78
CA THR A 515 26.45 -7.04 -17.94
C THR A 515 25.83 -5.73 -17.46
N GLY A 516 24.56 -5.75 -17.04
CA GLY A 516 23.87 -4.58 -16.50
C GLY A 516 24.33 -4.21 -15.08
N ASN A 517 23.80 -3.09 -14.58
CA ASN A 517 24.04 -2.69 -13.20
C ASN A 517 23.33 -3.65 -12.25
N THR A 518 24.06 -4.06 -11.21
CA THR A 518 23.55 -4.91 -10.14
C THR A 518 23.50 -4.10 -8.86
N GLU A 519 22.34 -4.04 -8.22
CA GLU A 519 22.23 -3.48 -6.87
C GLU A 519 22.22 -4.62 -5.86
N ILE A 520 23.13 -4.55 -4.89
CA ILE A 520 23.13 -5.48 -3.75
C ILE A 520 22.24 -4.87 -2.68
N SER A 521 21.05 -5.45 -2.48
CA SER A 521 20.22 -5.14 -1.33
C SER A 521 20.71 -5.96 -0.14
N SER A 522 21.20 -5.30 0.90
CA SER A 522 21.73 -5.91 2.13
C SER A 522 20.83 -5.65 3.35
N ARG A 523 19.51 -5.56 3.19
CA ARG A 523 18.62 -5.13 4.29
C ARG A 523 18.45 -6.17 5.41
N ASP A 524 18.59 -7.47 5.12
CA ASP A 524 18.27 -8.54 6.09
C ASP A 524 19.40 -9.55 6.33
N GLY A 525 20.66 -9.18 6.10
CA GLY A 525 21.79 -10.12 6.21
C GLY A 525 21.86 -11.15 5.08
N HIS A 526 20.94 -11.11 4.12
CA HIS A 526 21.01 -11.82 2.85
C HIS A 526 21.22 -10.80 1.72
N ALA A 527 22.42 -10.80 1.12
CA ALA A 527 22.68 -10.02 -0.09
C ALA A 527 21.84 -10.60 -1.24
N ARG A 528 20.84 -9.85 -1.71
CA ARG A 528 20.10 -10.19 -2.94
C ARG A 528 20.55 -9.24 -4.04
N ILE A 529 20.92 -9.81 -5.18
CA ILE A 529 21.29 -9.01 -6.35
C ILE A 529 20.02 -8.70 -7.14
N LEU A 530 19.63 -7.43 -7.15
CA LEU A 530 18.60 -6.93 -8.04
C LEU A 530 19.25 -6.67 -9.41
N TYR A 531 18.67 -7.24 -10.47
CA TYR A 531 19.10 -7.07 -11.85
C TYR A 531 17.91 -6.70 -12.73
N GLU A 532 18.16 -5.90 -13.76
CA GLU A 532 17.17 -5.57 -14.79
C GLU A 532 17.24 -6.57 -15.93
N ASP A 533 16.21 -7.41 -16.05
CA ASP A 533 16.08 -8.40 -17.12
C ASP A 533 15.70 -7.78 -18.47
N ASP A 534 16.64 -7.05 -19.06
CA ASP A 534 16.58 -6.55 -20.43
C ASP A 534 17.55 -7.37 -21.29
N ALA A 535 17.11 -7.80 -22.48
CA ALA A 535 17.96 -8.55 -23.42
C ALA A 535 19.28 -7.82 -23.76
N SER A 536 19.30 -6.50 -23.73
CA SER A 536 20.51 -5.69 -23.93
C SER A 536 21.55 -5.79 -22.81
N ASN A 537 21.15 -6.29 -21.63
CA ASN A 537 22.03 -6.50 -20.48
C ASN A 537 22.63 -7.92 -20.45
N TRP A 538 22.28 -8.79 -21.40
CA TRP A 538 22.80 -10.16 -21.47
C TRP A 538 23.80 -10.33 -22.61
N GLU A 539 25.00 -10.77 -22.28
CA GLU A 539 26.06 -11.08 -23.23
C GLU A 539 26.15 -12.60 -23.39
N MET A 540 25.95 -13.11 -24.60
CA MET A 540 26.10 -14.53 -24.89
C MET A 540 27.57 -14.95 -24.76
N LEU A 541 27.83 -16.02 -24.02
CA LEU A 541 29.17 -16.59 -23.90
C LEU A 541 29.41 -17.57 -25.05
N GLU A 542 30.63 -17.53 -25.59
CA GLU A 542 31.09 -18.48 -26.60
C GLU A 542 31.80 -19.66 -25.92
N PRO A 543 31.44 -20.92 -26.23
CA PRO A 543 32.14 -22.09 -25.70
C PRO A 543 33.62 -22.16 -26.14
N ILE A 544 34.49 -22.68 -25.28
CA ILE A 544 35.94 -22.80 -25.54
C ILE A 544 36.25 -23.81 -26.65
N ASP A 545 35.56 -24.95 -26.63
CA ASP A 545 35.59 -25.94 -27.70
C ASP A 545 34.20 -26.02 -28.32
N SER A 546 34.10 -25.81 -29.64
CA SER A 546 32.88 -26.17 -30.36
C SER A 546 32.72 -27.69 -30.24
N PRO A 547 31.55 -28.24 -29.87
CA PRO A 547 31.35 -29.68 -29.80
C PRO A 547 31.33 -30.26 -31.22
N ASP A 548 32.52 -30.43 -31.81
CA ASP A 548 32.79 -31.09 -33.09
C ASP A 548 33.22 -32.55 -32.89
N THR A 549 32.95 -33.13 -31.71
CA THR A 549 33.02 -34.59 -31.51
C THR A 549 31.62 -35.17 -31.53
N GLU A 550 31.45 -36.24 -32.33
CA GLU A 550 30.29 -37.13 -32.38
C GLU A 550 30.06 -37.83 -31.01
N ASP A 551 29.86 -37.08 -29.94
CA ASP A 551 29.36 -37.62 -28.68
C ASP A 551 27.88 -37.97 -28.88
N GLU A 552 27.51 -39.20 -28.52
CA GLU A 552 26.13 -39.70 -28.62
C GLU A 552 25.18 -38.69 -27.96
N GLN A 553 24.23 -38.14 -28.73
CA GLN A 553 23.20 -37.25 -28.20
C GLN A 553 22.35 -38.02 -27.19
N ASN A 554 22.57 -37.77 -25.90
CA ASN A 554 21.67 -38.28 -24.89
C ASN A 554 20.37 -37.48 -24.95
N GLN A 555 19.28 -38.18 -25.25
CA GLN A 555 17.94 -37.64 -25.03
C GLN A 555 17.43 -38.14 -23.69
N TYR A 556 16.97 -37.20 -22.88
CA TYR A 556 16.36 -37.47 -21.59
C TYR A 556 14.84 -37.37 -21.73
N GLU A 557 14.14 -38.25 -21.01
CA GLU A 557 12.67 -38.25 -20.94
C GLU A 557 12.25 -38.34 -19.48
N LEU A 558 11.35 -37.46 -19.06
CA LEU A 558 10.73 -37.45 -17.74
C LEU A 558 9.23 -37.62 -17.86
N LYS A 559 8.67 -38.57 -17.12
CA LYS A 559 7.22 -38.73 -16.99
C LYS A 559 6.65 -37.70 -16.03
N ALA A 560 5.35 -37.44 -16.17
CA ALA A 560 4.59 -36.60 -15.25
C ALA A 560 4.88 -36.93 -13.77
N GLY A 561 5.26 -35.90 -13.01
CA GLY A 561 5.63 -35.99 -11.59
C GLY A 561 7.10 -36.36 -11.31
N GLU A 562 7.87 -36.79 -12.31
CA GLU A 562 9.30 -37.09 -12.15
C GLU A 562 10.15 -35.82 -12.14
N SER A 563 11.31 -35.92 -11.49
CA SER A 563 12.32 -34.85 -11.41
C SER A 563 13.70 -35.40 -11.74
N ALA A 564 14.52 -34.58 -12.38
CA ALA A 564 15.92 -34.85 -12.65
C ALA A 564 16.81 -33.71 -12.17
N GLY A 565 17.99 -34.10 -11.70
CA GLY A 565 19.10 -33.20 -11.45
C GLY A 565 20.16 -33.37 -12.53
N GLN A 566 20.61 -32.26 -13.13
CA GLN A 566 21.71 -32.28 -14.09
C GLN A 566 22.83 -31.35 -13.62
N TYR A 567 24.04 -31.91 -13.47
CA TYR A 567 25.24 -31.11 -13.24
C TYR A 567 25.83 -30.68 -14.58
N ILE A 568 26.05 -29.38 -14.74
CA ILE A 568 26.64 -28.75 -15.92
C ILE A 568 27.97 -28.14 -15.52
N SER A 569 29.07 -28.62 -16.11
CA SER A 569 30.41 -28.10 -15.86
C SER A 569 30.69 -26.87 -16.74
N LEU A 570 30.34 -25.69 -16.25
CA LEU A 570 30.59 -24.40 -16.92
C LEU A 570 32.07 -24.18 -17.21
N ARG A 571 32.96 -24.64 -16.32
CA ARG A 571 34.41 -24.50 -16.51
C ARG A 571 34.95 -25.28 -17.69
N ARG A 572 34.41 -26.47 -17.93
CA ARG A 572 34.78 -27.30 -19.09
C ARG A 572 34.40 -26.60 -20.38
N ASP A 573 33.19 -26.04 -20.43
CA ASP A 573 32.59 -25.59 -21.67
C ASP A 573 32.88 -24.10 -21.97
N TYR A 574 33.06 -23.27 -20.94
CA TYR A 574 33.29 -21.81 -21.05
C TYR A 574 34.54 -21.29 -20.32
N GLY A 575 35.26 -22.13 -19.58
CA GLY A 575 36.47 -21.76 -18.84
C GLY A 575 36.21 -21.05 -17.51
N MET A 576 37.21 -20.35 -16.99
CA MET A 576 37.05 -19.59 -15.75
C MET A 576 36.18 -18.34 -15.98
N LEU A 577 34.97 -18.36 -15.43
CA LEU A 577 34.04 -17.24 -15.46
C LEU A 577 34.19 -16.35 -14.19
N PRO A 578 34.10 -15.01 -14.31
CA PRO A 578 34.19 -14.10 -13.17
C PRO A 578 32.90 -14.08 -12.34
N THR A 579 32.95 -13.69 -11.05
CA THR A 579 31.74 -13.56 -10.21
C THR A 579 30.69 -12.69 -10.91
N GLY A 580 29.44 -13.14 -10.90
CA GLY A 580 28.34 -12.42 -11.53
C GLY A 580 27.05 -13.23 -11.63
N ILE A 581 26.07 -12.66 -12.33
CA ILE A 581 24.80 -13.33 -12.64
C ILE A 581 24.88 -13.95 -14.03
N TYR A 582 24.38 -15.16 -14.14
CA TYR A 582 24.39 -15.95 -15.35
C TYR A 582 23.00 -16.55 -15.60
N ARG A 583 22.68 -16.73 -16.87
CA ARG A 583 21.47 -17.40 -17.33
C ARG A 583 21.85 -18.63 -18.12
N ILE A 584 21.21 -19.76 -17.83
CA ILE A 584 21.28 -20.96 -18.67
C ILE A 584 19.97 -21.10 -19.41
N THR A 585 20.04 -21.35 -20.72
CA THR A 585 18.86 -21.64 -21.53
C THR A 585 18.98 -23.01 -22.19
N LYS A 586 17.89 -23.79 -22.12
CA LYS A 586 17.75 -25.13 -22.73
C LYS A 586 16.42 -25.24 -23.48
N THR A 587 16.37 -26.13 -24.47
CA THR A 587 15.15 -26.41 -25.23
C THR A 587 14.46 -27.64 -24.67
N PHE A 588 13.16 -27.52 -24.43
CA PHE A 588 12.32 -28.60 -23.92
C PHE A 588 11.18 -28.87 -24.89
N THR A 589 10.86 -30.14 -25.08
CA THR A 589 9.69 -30.60 -25.82
C THR A 589 8.79 -31.39 -24.87
N GLN A 590 7.55 -30.96 -24.69
CA GLN A 590 6.57 -31.68 -23.85
C GLN A 590 5.38 -32.14 -24.67
N GLU A 591 5.05 -33.41 -24.54
CA GLU A 591 3.84 -34.01 -25.11
C GLU A 591 2.70 -33.85 -24.10
N LEU A 592 1.79 -32.91 -24.35
CA LEU A 592 0.60 -32.67 -23.54
C LEU A 592 -0.64 -33.28 -24.19
N ALA A 593 -1.74 -33.38 -23.45
CA ALA A 593 -3.03 -33.80 -24.01
C ALA A 593 -3.52 -32.88 -25.16
N SER A 594 -3.12 -31.60 -25.17
CA SER A 594 -3.43 -30.62 -26.22
C SER A 594 -2.54 -30.72 -27.46
N GLY A 595 -1.41 -31.44 -27.38
CA GLY A 595 -0.42 -31.57 -28.44
C GLY A 595 1.02 -31.34 -27.95
N ALA A 596 2.00 -31.55 -28.84
CA ALA A 596 3.40 -31.34 -28.56
C ALA A 596 3.77 -29.85 -28.54
N ILE A 597 4.41 -29.40 -27.48
CA ILE A 597 4.91 -28.03 -27.30
C ILE A 597 6.43 -28.08 -27.24
N THR A 598 7.11 -27.21 -27.99
CA THR A 598 8.57 -27.05 -27.89
C THR A 598 8.89 -25.59 -27.60
N LYS A 599 9.55 -25.32 -26.48
CA LYS A 599 9.96 -23.97 -26.08
C LYS A 599 11.37 -23.98 -25.51
N GLU A 600 12.03 -22.83 -25.61
CA GLU A 600 13.26 -22.57 -24.87
C GLU A 600 12.91 -22.04 -23.49
N CYS A 601 13.49 -22.63 -22.44
CA CYS A 601 13.33 -22.18 -21.07
C CYS A 601 14.67 -21.78 -20.52
N SER A 602 14.68 -20.66 -19.81
CA SER A 602 15.88 -20.14 -19.16
C SER A 602 15.70 -20.05 -17.66
N THR A 603 16.78 -20.21 -16.93
CA THR A 603 16.83 -20.02 -15.49
C THR A 603 18.12 -19.29 -15.13
N ILE A 604 18.08 -18.52 -14.05
CA ILE A 604 19.12 -17.59 -13.65
C ILE A 604 19.76 -18.07 -12.35
N PHE A 605 21.07 -17.94 -12.26
CA PHE A 605 21.83 -18.28 -11.06
C PHE A 605 22.94 -17.25 -10.86
N GLN A 606 23.35 -17.10 -9.60
CA GLN A 606 24.56 -16.37 -9.26
C GLN A 606 25.72 -17.35 -9.28
N GLY A 607 26.83 -16.97 -9.91
CA GLY A 607 28.07 -17.70 -9.79
C GLY A 607 29.14 -16.84 -9.13
N GLU A 608 29.95 -17.47 -8.27
CA GLU A 608 31.05 -16.83 -7.57
C GLU A 608 32.39 -17.34 -8.12
N ALA A 609 33.25 -16.40 -8.54
CA ALA A 609 34.58 -16.72 -9.03
C ALA A 609 35.41 -17.41 -7.95
N TYR A 610 36.19 -18.37 -8.39
CA TYR A 610 37.16 -19.11 -7.61
C TYR A 610 38.24 -18.18 -7.02
N ALA A 611 38.08 -17.79 -5.76
CA ALA A 611 39.17 -17.24 -4.95
C ALA A 611 38.87 -17.47 -3.46
N LEU A 612 39.91 -17.79 -2.68
CA LEU A 612 39.94 -17.41 -1.27
C LEU A 612 39.55 -15.93 -1.20
N SER A 613 38.33 -15.60 -0.75
CA SER A 613 37.92 -14.21 -0.59
C SER A 613 38.89 -13.59 0.42
N LYS A 614 39.83 -12.77 -0.05
CA LYS A 614 40.75 -12.07 0.83
C LYS A 614 39.90 -11.01 1.53
N GLU A 615 39.51 -11.30 2.78
CA GLU A 615 38.60 -10.44 3.52
C GLU A 615 39.13 -9.01 3.58
N GLU A 616 38.32 -8.07 3.10
CA GLU A 616 38.56 -6.65 3.31
C GLU A 616 38.18 -6.31 4.75
N TRP A 617 39.13 -5.73 5.47
CA TRP A 617 38.98 -5.35 6.88
C TRP A 617 38.59 -3.87 7.05
N THR A 618 38.00 -3.25 6.01
CA THR A 618 37.77 -1.81 5.88
C THR A 618 37.09 -1.20 7.11
N GLU A 619 36.01 -1.81 7.60
CA GLU A 619 35.26 -1.34 8.76
C GLU A 619 36.07 -1.46 10.06
N LEU A 620 36.76 -2.59 10.26
CA LEU A 620 37.56 -2.83 11.46
C LEU A 620 38.84 -1.97 11.47
N LEU A 621 39.39 -1.64 10.31
CA LEU A 621 40.49 -0.68 10.15
C LEU A 621 40.01 0.74 10.49
N ALA A 622 38.83 1.14 10.02
CA ALA A 622 38.23 2.45 10.27
C ALA A 622 37.72 2.63 11.72
N ALA A 623 37.39 1.55 12.42
CA ALA A 623 36.88 1.60 13.79
C ALA A 623 37.89 2.26 14.75
N PRO A 624 37.47 3.19 15.65
CA PRO A 624 38.36 3.81 16.63
C PRO A 624 38.73 2.82 17.75
N ASP A 625 39.78 3.15 18.51
CA ASP A 625 40.12 2.43 19.74
C ASP A 625 39.01 2.61 20.80
N GLY A 626 38.64 1.53 21.48
CA GLY A 626 37.52 1.47 22.41
C GLY A 626 36.63 0.24 22.22
N GLU A 627 35.37 0.35 22.64
CA GLU A 627 34.34 -0.64 22.31
C GLU A 627 33.93 -0.48 20.84
N LEU A 628 33.81 -1.61 20.14
CA LEU A 628 33.31 -1.63 18.76
C LEU A 628 31.81 -1.33 18.75
N SER A 629 31.33 -0.63 17.73
CA SER A 629 29.89 -0.42 17.55
C SER A 629 29.18 -1.71 17.20
N ASP A 630 27.89 -1.80 17.55
CA ASP A 630 27.04 -2.96 17.23
C ASP A 630 27.03 -3.25 15.72
N GLU A 631 27.05 -2.22 14.87
CA GLU A 631 27.14 -2.35 13.41
C GLU A 631 28.40 -3.09 12.96
N VAL A 632 29.58 -2.73 13.51
CA VAL A 632 30.85 -3.42 13.20
C VAL A 632 30.82 -4.86 13.73
N VAL A 633 30.23 -5.10 14.90
CA VAL A 633 30.11 -6.43 15.49
C VAL A 633 29.19 -7.33 14.64
N VAL A 634 28.05 -6.81 14.18
CA VAL A 634 27.11 -7.52 13.30
C VAL A 634 27.74 -7.81 11.93
N ASN A 635 28.47 -6.85 11.35
CA ASN A 635 29.17 -7.09 10.08
C ASN A 635 30.29 -8.13 10.21
N LEU A 636 30.93 -8.21 11.38
CA LEU A 636 31.90 -9.26 11.69
C LEU A 636 31.24 -10.63 11.89
N ASP A 637 30.01 -10.70 12.42
CA ASP A 637 29.26 -11.95 12.57
C ASP A 637 29.09 -12.66 11.23
N ASN A 638 28.67 -11.92 10.18
CA ASN A 638 28.56 -12.44 8.82
C ASN A 638 29.89 -13.03 8.28
N LYS A 639 31.04 -12.50 8.71
CA LYS A 639 32.38 -12.99 8.32
C LYS A 639 32.81 -14.24 9.09
N PHE A 640 32.20 -14.53 10.25
CA PHE A 640 32.57 -15.64 11.12
C PHE A 640 31.49 -16.75 11.20
N HIS A 641 30.37 -16.53 10.52
CA HIS A 641 29.31 -17.52 10.38
C HIS A 641 29.64 -18.55 9.30
N GLY A 642 29.38 -19.82 9.59
CA GLY A 642 29.42 -20.91 8.62
C GLY A 642 28.00 -21.42 8.39
N TYR A 643 27.59 -21.52 7.12
CA TYR A 643 26.30 -22.02 6.62
C TYR A 643 25.11 -21.03 6.67
N CYS A 644 24.43 -20.86 5.52
CA CYS A 644 23.14 -20.19 5.39
C CYS A 644 22.02 -21.25 5.24
N PRO A 645 20.86 -21.09 5.91
CA PRO A 645 19.78 -22.07 5.88
C PRO A 645 19.10 -22.17 4.51
N TYR A 646 18.63 -23.39 4.24
CA TYR A 646 17.72 -23.82 3.18
C TYR A 646 16.59 -22.79 2.95
N ASP A 647 16.62 -22.03 1.86
CA ASP A 647 15.60 -21.04 1.50
C ASP A 647 14.59 -21.60 0.50
N GLY A 648 13.99 -22.76 0.78
CA GLY A 648 12.78 -23.23 0.07
C GLY A 648 12.88 -23.51 -1.44
N PHE A 649 13.99 -23.16 -2.10
CA PHE A 649 14.26 -23.37 -3.53
C PHE A 649 15.42 -24.35 -3.78
N GLY A 650 15.72 -25.21 -2.80
CA GLY A 650 16.61 -26.37 -2.99
C GLY A 650 18.08 -26.04 -3.32
N GLY A 651 18.53 -24.80 -3.16
CA GLY A 651 19.92 -24.41 -3.32
C GLY A 651 20.70 -24.51 -2.00
N LEU A 652 21.85 -25.20 -2.02
CA LEU A 652 22.86 -25.10 -0.97
C LEU A 652 23.63 -23.80 -1.18
N ASN A 653 23.26 -22.72 -0.48
CA ASN A 653 24.06 -21.50 -0.42
C ASN A 653 25.30 -21.75 0.48
N TYR A 654 26.43 -22.11 -0.14
CA TYR A 654 27.71 -22.17 0.56
C TYR A 654 28.20 -20.75 0.83
N ASN A 655 28.42 -20.41 2.10
CA ASN A 655 29.20 -19.21 2.44
C ASN A 655 30.64 -19.42 1.91
N THR A 656 31.10 -18.57 1.00
CA THR A 656 32.44 -18.65 0.38
C THR A 656 33.56 -18.18 1.31
N ASN A 657 33.23 -17.68 2.51
CA ASN A 657 34.21 -17.28 3.51
C ASN A 657 34.89 -18.49 4.18
N THR A 658 36.23 -18.49 4.16
CA THR A 658 37.06 -19.59 4.68
C THR A 658 37.34 -19.57 6.17
N MET A 659 36.97 -18.49 6.86
CA MET A 659 37.47 -18.23 8.21
C MET A 659 36.92 -19.22 9.25
N TYR A 660 35.77 -19.84 8.99
CA TYR A 660 35.13 -20.75 9.94
C TYR A 660 35.98 -21.98 10.29
N CYS A 661 36.84 -22.46 9.38
CA CYS A 661 37.71 -23.60 9.66
C CYS A 661 38.73 -23.32 10.78
N PHE A 662 39.11 -22.05 10.97
CA PHE A 662 39.95 -21.59 12.08
C PHE A 662 39.21 -21.58 13.42
N PHE A 663 37.90 -21.80 13.46
CA PHE A 663 37.13 -21.90 14.69
C PHE A 663 36.78 -23.35 15.07
N SER A 664 37.25 -24.32 14.28
CA SER A 664 37.07 -25.77 14.53
C SER A 664 37.75 -26.27 15.81
N SER A 665 38.75 -25.56 16.30
CA SER A 665 39.51 -25.91 17.50
C SER A 665 39.93 -24.67 18.27
N LYS A 666 40.20 -24.86 19.57
CA LYS A 666 40.71 -23.80 20.45
C LYS A 666 42.23 -23.82 20.46
N TYR A 667 42.87 -22.67 20.24
CA TYR A 667 44.32 -22.52 20.27
C TYR A 667 44.72 -21.19 20.89
N SER A 668 45.79 -21.20 21.69
CA SER A 668 46.33 -20.01 22.35
C SER A 668 47.21 -19.15 21.43
N SER A 669 47.70 -19.74 20.35
CA SER A 669 48.62 -19.13 19.41
C SER A 669 48.59 -19.89 18.07
N PRO A 670 48.87 -19.24 16.93
CA PRO A 670 48.67 -19.82 15.60
C PRO A 670 49.36 -21.17 15.39
N GLU A 671 50.55 -21.33 15.94
CA GLU A 671 51.38 -22.53 15.80
C GLU A 671 50.86 -23.75 16.59
N LYS A 672 49.83 -23.57 17.42
CA LYS A 672 49.11 -24.62 18.16
C LYS A 672 47.74 -24.95 17.58
N LEU A 673 47.43 -24.45 16.40
CA LEU A 673 46.22 -24.80 15.66
C LEU A 673 46.12 -26.33 15.49
N ASP A 674 44.97 -26.93 15.80
CA ASP A 674 44.69 -28.33 15.49
C ASP A 674 44.54 -28.46 13.97
N PHE A 675 45.67 -28.76 13.31
CA PHE A 675 45.74 -28.76 11.86
C PHE A 675 44.86 -29.84 11.22
N LYS A 676 44.61 -30.96 11.91
CA LYS A 676 43.75 -32.04 11.44
C LYS A 676 42.30 -31.61 11.41
N LYS A 677 41.82 -30.95 12.49
CA LYS A 677 40.48 -30.33 12.49
C LYS A 677 40.36 -29.17 11.51
N PHE A 678 41.39 -28.34 11.42
CA PHE A 678 41.45 -27.29 10.42
C PHE A 678 41.27 -27.86 9.01
N LEU A 679 42.05 -28.90 8.63
CA LEU A 679 41.90 -29.60 7.34
C LEU A 679 40.54 -30.27 7.18
N GLN A 680 39.96 -30.78 8.27
CA GLN A 680 38.66 -31.44 8.23
C GLN A 680 37.54 -30.48 7.78
N TYR A 681 37.59 -29.25 8.25
CA TYR A 681 36.60 -28.20 7.96
C TYR A 681 37.14 -27.16 6.97
N TYR A 682 38.33 -27.36 6.41
CA TYR A 682 38.88 -26.42 5.45
C TYR A 682 37.96 -26.42 4.23
N PRO A 683 37.42 -25.25 3.85
CA PRO A 683 36.41 -25.17 2.81
C PRO A 683 36.89 -25.88 1.56
N GLN A 684 35.97 -26.66 1.01
CA GLN A 684 36.09 -27.19 -0.33
C GLN A 684 35.78 -26.03 -1.28
N PHE A 685 36.74 -25.14 -1.48
CA PHE A 685 36.86 -24.61 -2.83
C PHE A 685 37.07 -25.83 -3.69
N ASP A 686 36.18 -26.11 -4.64
CA ASP A 686 36.19 -27.33 -5.44
C ASP A 686 37.52 -27.56 -6.16
N ALA A 687 38.49 -28.06 -5.41
CA ALA A 687 39.48 -28.97 -5.87
C ALA A 687 38.81 -30.34 -5.89
N PHE A 688 37.84 -30.52 -6.78
CA PHE A 688 38.04 -31.60 -7.73
C PHE A 688 39.33 -31.26 -8.49
N LEU A 689 40.46 -31.51 -7.85
CA LEU A 689 41.53 -32.16 -8.60
C LEU A 689 40.86 -33.46 -9.00
N GLU A 690 40.25 -33.46 -10.19
CA GLU A 690 39.62 -34.64 -10.76
C GLU A 690 40.51 -35.82 -10.41
N TRP A 691 39.90 -36.85 -9.82
CA TRP A 691 40.60 -38.11 -9.64
C TRP A 691 40.98 -38.60 -11.02
N THR A 692 42.15 -38.18 -11.52
CA THR A 692 42.66 -38.74 -12.74
C THR A 692 42.92 -40.21 -12.45
N PRO A 693 42.68 -41.10 -13.42
CA PRO A 693 42.94 -42.52 -13.23
C PRO A 693 44.36 -42.79 -12.68
N GLU A 694 45.32 -41.95 -13.05
CA GLU A 694 46.71 -41.99 -12.59
C GLU A 694 46.88 -41.57 -11.13
N LEU A 695 46.26 -40.46 -10.72
CA LEU A 695 46.33 -39.96 -9.34
C LEU A 695 45.67 -40.94 -8.37
N LYS A 696 44.51 -41.45 -8.75
CA LYS A 696 43.74 -42.42 -7.98
C LYS A 696 44.51 -43.73 -7.81
N LYS A 697 45.07 -44.25 -8.90
CA LYS A 697 45.91 -45.44 -8.84
C LYS A 697 47.14 -45.26 -7.95
N LYS A 698 47.79 -44.09 -7.98
CA LYS A 698 48.93 -43.78 -7.09
C LYS A 698 48.51 -43.69 -5.64
N PHE A 699 47.38 -43.06 -5.34
CA PHE A 699 46.87 -42.92 -3.99
C PHE A 699 46.46 -44.27 -3.39
N GLU A 700 45.68 -45.07 -4.11
CA GLU A 700 45.25 -46.39 -3.65
C GLU A 700 46.43 -47.37 -3.46
N ALA A 701 47.56 -47.13 -4.14
CA ALA A 701 48.80 -47.89 -4.00
C ALA A 701 49.71 -47.39 -2.85
N SER A 702 49.42 -46.24 -2.24
CA SER A 702 50.24 -45.66 -1.16
C SER A 702 50.21 -46.51 0.12
N GLU A 703 51.21 -46.32 0.99
CA GLU A 703 51.19 -46.95 2.32
C GLU A 703 50.07 -46.38 3.21
N PHE A 704 49.68 -45.12 2.99
CA PHE A 704 48.56 -44.48 3.66
C PHE A 704 47.23 -45.23 3.44
N TRP A 705 47.00 -45.74 2.22
CA TRP A 705 45.77 -46.46 1.87
C TRP A 705 45.81 -47.96 2.17
N ARG A 706 46.89 -48.46 2.79
CA ARG A 706 47.14 -49.90 2.90
C ARG A 706 46.01 -50.65 3.61
N GLU A 707 45.54 -50.16 4.75
CA GLU A 707 44.48 -50.84 5.52
C GLU A 707 43.14 -50.87 4.77
N TYR A 708 42.78 -49.80 4.07
CA TYR A 708 41.58 -49.73 3.22
C TYR A 708 41.69 -50.68 2.02
N ARG A 709 42.86 -50.72 1.38
CA ARG A 709 43.16 -51.64 0.28
C ARG A 709 43.09 -53.11 0.72
N GLU A 710 43.60 -53.46 1.90
CA GLU A 710 43.51 -54.81 2.48
C GLU A 710 42.06 -55.21 2.78
N GLN A 711 41.18 -54.24 3.03
CA GLN A 711 39.72 -54.42 3.19
C GLN A 711 38.94 -54.41 1.87
N GLY A 712 39.61 -54.23 0.72
CA GLY A 712 38.98 -54.16 -0.61
C GLY A 712 38.27 -52.83 -0.91
N ILE A 713 38.55 -51.77 -0.13
CA ILE A 713 37.95 -50.45 -0.28
C ILE A 713 38.79 -49.63 -1.27
N THR A 714 38.15 -49.15 -2.33
CA THR A 714 38.66 -48.18 -3.30
C THR A 714 38.22 -46.77 -2.93
N VAL A 715 38.77 -45.74 -3.58
CA VAL A 715 38.31 -44.35 -3.40
C VAL A 715 36.81 -44.22 -3.69
N ASP A 716 36.27 -44.91 -4.70
CA ASP A 716 34.84 -44.84 -5.07
C ASP A 716 33.93 -45.60 -4.10
N THR A 717 34.47 -46.63 -3.44
CA THR A 717 33.71 -47.50 -2.53
C THR A 717 33.95 -47.12 -1.06
N SER A 718 34.71 -46.04 -0.82
CA SER A 718 34.97 -45.51 0.51
C SER A 718 33.66 -45.08 1.18
N PRO A 719 33.42 -45.48 2.45
CA PRO A 719 32.20 -45.11 3.18
C PRO A 719 32.09 -43.61 3.47
N ALA A 720 33.21 -42.87 3.35
CA ALA A 720 33.26 -41.43 3.44
C ALA A 720 34.03 -40.84 2.23
N PRO A 721 33.64 -39.67 1.73
CA PRO A 721 34.37 -38.99 0.65
C PRO A 721 35.84 -38.76 1.02
N VAL A 722 36.74 -39.12 0.11
CA VAL A 722 38.18 -38.87 0.25
C VAL A 722 38.49 -37.51 -0.36
N ARG A 723 39.00 -36.59 0.47
CA ARG A 723 39.33 -35.20 0.08
C ARG A 723 40.83 -35.01 0.00
N LEU A 724 41.31 -34.32 -1.04
CA LEU A 724 42.73 -34.04 -1.29
C LEU A 724 43.01 -32.53 -1.29
N TYR A 725 44.10 -32.10 -0.64
CA TYR A 725 44.52 -30.70 -0.63
C TYR A 725 45.99 -30.54 -1.03
N LYS A 726 46.27 -29.56 -1.89
CA LYS A 726 47.64 -29.17 -2.27
C LYS A 726 48.30 -28.37 -1.14
N PRO A 727 49.57 -28.66 -0.79
CA PRO A 727 50.30 -27.89 0.21
C PRO A 727 50.30 -26.39 -0.05
N GLU A 728 50.43 -25.97 -1.31
CA GLU A 728 50.54 -24.55 -1.69
C GLU A 728 49.27 -23.77 -1.34
N ILE A 729 48.10 -24.36 -1.59
CA ILE A 729 46.79 -23.74 -1.34
C ILE A 729 46.56 -23.57 0.17
N ILE A 730 46.90 -24.61 0.95
CA ILE A 730 46.79 -24.53 2.40
C ILE A 730 47.76 -23.48 2.95
N ASN A 731 48.99 -23.45 2.44
CA ASN A 731 49.99 -22.50 2.88
C ASN A 731 49.57 -21.05 2.60
N GLU A 732 48.98 -20.76 1.44
CA GLU A 732 48.45 -19.41 1.14
C GLU A 732 47.38 -19.00 2.15
N GLY A 733 46.44 -19.90 2.48
CA GLY A 733 45.39 -19.63 3.47
C GLY A 733 45.93 -19.35 4.88
N LEU A 734 46.95 -20.11 5.31
CA LEU A 734 47.59 -19.92 6.62
C LEU A 734 48.38 -18.60 6.68
N GLU A 735 49.22 -18.33 5.68
CA GLU A 735 50.03 -17.10 5.61
C GLU A 735 49.15 -15.84 5.53
N TYR A 736 48.00 -15.96 4.87
CA TYR A 736 46.99 -14.94 4.87
C TYR A 736 46.33 -14.86 6.26
N TYR A 737 45.48 -15.79 6.69
CA TYR A 737 44.63 -15.52 7.86
C TYR A 737 45.33 -15.51 9.22
N ILE A 738 46.42 -16.25 9.39
CA ILE A 738 47.11 -16.37 10.70
C ILE A 738 48.57 -15.88 10.67
N GLY A 739 49.14 -15.68 9.47
CA GLY A 739 50.46 -15.08 9.29
C GLY A 739 51.64 -16.01 9.53
N ILE A 740 51.41 -17.33 9.52
CA ILE A 740 52.44 -18.38 9.61
C ILE A 740 52.29 -19.38 8.46
N GLY A 741 53.36 -20.08 8.10
CA GLY A 741 53.35 -21.12 7.08
C GLY A 741 53.13 -22.53 7.64
N LEU A 742 53.03 -23.49 6.71
CA LEU A 742 52.97 -24.93 7.02
C LEU A 742 54.20 -25.42 7.79
N ASP A 743 55.39 -24.84 7.55
CA ASP A 743 56.63 -25.28 8.18
C ASP A 743 56.63 -24.99 9.69
N GLU A 744 56.09 -23.85 10.10
CA GLU A 744 55.92 -23.52 11.52
C GLU A 744 54.91 -24.44 12.22
N ILE A 745 53.81 -24.81 11.55
CA ILE A 745 52.85 -25.78 12.10
C ILE A 745 53.49 -27.19 12.17
N LYS A 746 54.30 -27.55 11.17
CA LYS A 746 55.02 -28.83 11.12
C LYS A 746 55.98 -28.99 12.30
N ALA A 747 56.72 -27.94 12.64
CA ALA A 747 57.69 -27.96 13.72
C ALA A 747 57.09 -28.31 15.10
N ASN A 748 55.77 -28.10 15.30
CA ASN A 748 55.08 -28.36 16.56
C ASN A 748 54.32 -29.69 16.64
N ASN A 749 54.38 -30.51 15.59
CA ASN A 749 53.66 -31.78 15.52
C ASN A 749 54.62 -32.95 15.24
N THR A 750 54.24 -34.17 15.64
CA THR A 750 55.08 -35.35 15.43
C THR A 750 55.07 -35.80 13.97
N GLN A 751 56.11 -36.51 13.53
CA GLN A 751 56.15 -37.08 12.17
C GLN A 751 54.98 -38.07 11.94
N GLU A 752 54.62 -38.85 12.96
CA GLU A 752 53.47 -39.76 12.94
C GLU A 752 52.15 -39.02 12.71
N TYR A 753 51.97 -37.85 13.32
CA TYR A 753 50.80 -37.01 13.09
C TYR A 753 50.70 -36.58 11.62
N TRP A 754 51.80 -36.14 11.02
CA TRP A 754 51.84 -35.72 9.61
C TRP A 754 51.61 -36.87 8.64
N ASP A 755 52.22 -38.03 8.89
CA ASP A 755 52.02 -39.22 8.07
C ASP A 755 50.56 -39.71 8.13
N SER A 756 49.77 -39.33 9.16
CA SER A 756 48.34 -39.65 9.28
C SER A 756 47.39 -38.76 8.46
N ILE A 757 47.90 -37.67 7.87
CA ILE A 757 47.09 -36.70 7.10
C ILE A 757 47.76 -36.28 5.79
N TYR A 758 48.94 -36.81 5.45
CA TYR A 758 49.70 -36.44 4.26
C TYR A 758 50.20 -37.66 3.50
N VAL A 759 49.95 -37.69 2.18
CA VAL A 759 50.39 -38.76 1.29
C VAL A 759 51.49 -38.25 0.38
N LYS A 760 52.71 -38.69 0.66
CA LYS A 760 53.95 -38.24 0.00
C LYS A 760 54.00 -38.61 -1.49
N GLU A 761 53.38 -39.74 -1.85
CA GLU A 761 53.39 -40.30 -3.21
C GLU A 761 52.59 -39.47 -4.21
N ILE A 762 51.60 -38.71 -3.72
CA ILE A 762 50.77 -37.80 -4.52
C ILE A 762 50.96 -36.33 -4.13
N ASP A 763 51.75 -36.07 -3.09
CA ASP A 763 52.05 -34.74 -2.56
C ASP A 763 50.78 -33.99 -2.11
N ARG A 764 49.92 -34.66 -1.33
CA ARG A 764 48.62 -34.11 -0.89
C ARG A 764 48.33 -34.37 0.58
N PHE A 765 47.68 -33.40 1.22
CA PHE A 765 46.94 -33.64 2.45
C PHE A 765 45.64 -34.38 2.16
N VAL A 766 45.23 -35.26 3.07
CA VAL A 766 44.09 -36.14 2.88
C VAL A 766 43.18 -36.09 4.09
N ASN A 767 41.88 -36.01 3.84
CA ASN A 767 40.85 -36.03 4.87
C ASN A 767 39.65 -36.91 4.44
N PHE A 768 38.93 -37.42 5.43
CA PHE A 768 37.75 -38.25 5.28
C PHE A 768 36.59 -37.63 6.07
N THR A 769 35.68 -36.93 5.40
CA THR A 769 34.53 -36.31 6.07
C THR A 769 33.31 -36.32 5.14
N SER A 770 32.16 -36.76 5.67
CA SER A 770 30.90 -36.92 4.94
C SER A 770 29.93 -35.76 5.13
N ASP A 771 30.16 -34.94 6.16
CA ASP A 771 29.29 -33.86 6.64
C ASP A 771 30.02 -32.52 6.61
N ALA A 772 29.64 -31.66 5.65
CA ALA A 772 30.11 -30.28 5.61
C ALA A 772 29.19 -29.42 6.50
N GLY A 773 29.66 -29.08 7.70
CA GLY A 773 29.06 -28.10 8.61
C GLY A 773 30.16 -27.29 9.28
N GLY A 774 30.20 -25.98 9.00
CA GLY A 774 31.22 -25.08 9.52
C GLY A 774 31.03 -24.76 11.00
N TRP A 775 32.12 -24.52 11.73
CA TRP A 775 32.07 -24.02 13.10
C TRP A 775 31.91 -22.49 13.09
N THR A 776 30.84 -21.98 13.69
CA THR A 776 30.55 -20.54 13.73
C THR A 776 31.17 -19.88 14.95
N PHE A 777 31.52 -18.59 14.81
CA PHE A 777 31.79 -17.74 15.94
C PHE A 777 30.94 -16.48 15.83
N GLU A 778 29.93 -16.37 16.68
CA GLU A 778 29.03 -15.21 16.73
C GLU A 778 29.57 -14.20 17.76
N PRO A 779 30.16 -13.07 17.33
CA PRO A 779 30.62 -12.03 18.24
C PRO A 779 29.42 -11.27 18.82
N GLU A 780 29.33 -11.17 20.15
CA GLU A 780 28.31 -10.38 20.84
C GLU A 780 28.82 -8.97 21.13
N ARG A 781 30.13 -8.83 21.35
CA ARG A 781 30.80 -7.55 21.61
C ARG A 781 32.26 -7.61 21.21
N GLY A 782 32.86 -6.44 20.96
CA GLY A 782 34.27 -6.33 20.62
C GLY A 782 34.96 -5.12 21.23
N THR A 783 36.27 -5.22 21.41
CA THR A 783 37.12 -4.11 21.84
C THR A 783 38.36 -4.01 20.95
N LYS A 784 38.71 -2.80 20.52
CA LYS A 784 39.92 -2.49 19.76
C LYS A 784 40.86 -1.64 20.59
N LYS A 785 42.14 -2.00 20.63
CA LYS A 785 43.19 -1.22 21.28
C LYS A 785 44.55 -1.51 20.66
N ASP A 786 45.26 -0.46 20.23
CA ASP A 786 46.63 -0.57 19.71
C ASP A 786 46.77 -1.61 18.58
N GLY A 787 45.78 -1.67 17.66
CA GLY A 787 45.74 -2.65 16.56
C GLY A 787 45.41 -4.08 16.97
N ILE A 788 45.05 -4.32 18.24
CA ILE A 788 44.56 -5.62 18.74
C ILE A 788 43.05 -5.53 18.91
N VAL A 789 42.34 -6.47 18.30
CA VAL A 789 40.89 -6.61 18.44
C VAL A 789 40.58 -7.88 19.21
N LYS A 790 39.77 -7.76 20.26
CA LYS A 790 39.21 -8.90 20.99
C LYS A 790 37.71 -8.94 20.79
N LEU A 791 37.22 -10.05 20.27
CA LEU A 791 35.80 -10.33 20.09
C LEU A 791 35.37 -11.39 21.08
N TYR A 792 34.22 -11.17 21.69
CA TYR A 792 33.68 -12.02 22.74
C TYR A 792 32.35 -12.60 22.25
N GLY A 793 32.27 -13.92 22.20
CA GLY A 793 31.02 -14.61 21.89
C GLY A 793 30.10 -14.70 23.10
N ALA A 794 28.91 -15.27 22.86
CA ALA A 794 27.88 -15.45 23.87
C ALA A 794 28.38 -16.24 25.10
N PRO A 795 27.97 -15.86 26.33
CA PRO A 795 28.31 -16.59 27.53
C PRO A 795 27.61 -17.96 27.59
N ARG A 796 28.35 -18.98 27.98
CA ARG A 796 27.82 -20.32 28.26
C ARG A 796 27.16 -20.36 29.64
N LYS A 797 26.41 -21.44 29.91
CA LYS A 797 25.75 -21.69 31.21
C LYS A 797 26.71 -21.67 32.41
N ASP A 798 27.99 -21.98 32.19
CA ASP A 798 29.06 -21.96 33.20
C ASP A 798 29.74 -20.59 33.37
N GLY A 799 29.25 -19.55 32.68
CA GLY A 799 29.78 -18.18 32.71
C GLY A 799 31.00 -17.95 31.79
N SER A 800 31.56 -19.01 31.22
CA SER A 800 32.68 -18.92 30.28
C SER A 800 32.23 -18.43 28.89
N ARG A 801 33.15 -17.90 28.10
CA ARG A 801 32.86 -17.46 26.72
C ARG A 801 33.99 -17.76 25.76
N ASN A 802 33.66 -17.80 24.48
CA ASN A 802 34.64 -17.88 23.41
C ASN A 802 35.25 -16.49 23.17
N VAL A 803 36.56 -16.41 23.07
CA VAL A 803 37.26 -15.15 22.77
C VAL A 803 38.18 -15.33 21.57
N LEU A 804 37.95 -14.50 20.55
CA LEU A 804 38.75 -14.42 19.32
C LEU A 804 39.63 -13.17 19.42
N THR A 805 40.95 -13.36 19.27
CA THR A 805 41.91 -12.25 19.23
C THR A 805 42.46 -12.10 17.82
N LEU A 806 42.33 -10.89 17.28
CA LEU A 806 42.86 -10.47 15.99
C LEU A 806 43.95 -9.42 16.19
N LYS A 807 44.94 -9.39 15.30
CA LYS A 807 46.02 -8.41 15.32
C LYS A 807 46.22 -7.81 13.94
N GLU A 808 46.21 -6.49 13.88
CA GLU A 808 46.46 -5.73 12.66
C GLU A 808 47.92 -5.92 12.20
N LYS A 809 48.09 -6.19 10.91
CA LYS A 809 49.38 -6.26 10.21
C LYS A 809 49.16 -5.95 8.73
N ASP A 810 49.91 -5.01 8.17
CA ASP A 810 49.91 -4.69 6.73
C ASP A 810 48.50 -4.38 6.14
N GLY A 811 47.67 -3.63 6.88
CA GLY A 811 46.34 -3.23 6.41
C GLY A 811 45.28 -4.34 6.42
N ARG A 812 45.49 -5.39 7.22
CA ARG A 812 44.56 -6.51 7.43
C ARG A 812 44.68 -7.05 8.85
N TYR A 813 43.76 -7.92 9.27
CA TYR A 813 43.81 -8.56 10.58
C TYR A 813 44.16 -10.04 10.49
N LEU A 814 45.11 -10.45 11.34
CA LEU A 814 45.51 -11.84 11.51
C LEU A 814 44.83 -12.46 12.73
N ILE A 815 44.33 -13.68 12.61
CA ILE A 815 43.82 -14.44 13.75
C ILE A 815 45.01 -14.90 14.60
N GLN A 816 45.04 -14.48 15.87
CA GLN A 816 46.13 -14.80 16.81
C GLN A 816 45.75 -15.92 17.77
N SER A 817 44.49 -15.99 18.19
CA SER A 817 44.05 -17.03 19.12
C SER A 817 42.52 -17.16 19.12
N PHE A 818 42.04 -18.38 19.35
CA PHE A 818 40.63 -18.64 19.66
C PHE A 818 40.56 -19.49 20.92
N VAL A 819 40.20 -18.88 22.05
CA VAL A 819 40.24 -19.53 23.38
C VAL A 819 38.87 -19.57 24.05
N LYS A 820 38.77 -20.30 25.16
CA LYS A 820 37.65 -20.27 26.10
C LYS A 820 38.15 -19.52 27.34
N GLU A 821 37.58 -18.36 27.62
CA GLU A 821 37.87 -17.56 28.82
C GLU A 821 36.80 -17.76 29.90
#